data_AF-A0A2R8CHT7-F1
#
_entry.id   AF-A0A2R8CHT7-F1
#
_cell.length_a   1.000
_cell.length_b   1.000
_cell.length_c   1.000
_cell.angle_alpha   90.00
_cell.angle_beta   90.00
_cell.angle_gamma   90.00
#
_symmetry.space_group_name_H-M   'P 1'
#
loop_
_entity.id
_entity.type
_entity.pdbx_description
1 polymer ?
#
loop_
_entity_poly.entity_id
_entity_poly.type
_entity_poly.pdbx_seq_one_letter_code
_entity_poly.pdbx_strand_id
1 'polypeptide(L)'
;MNPSLNARPAPIADWIDIKTLYEDPYPIYQRLRRDGGVHWVPSVNRYLITSYDAVIATEHDQQTFSANERDSLQIRAMGHSMLRRDDPEHYRERRQWQDVFKPNAVKNVWTQTFHDKGREQLARFIDKGPGADLIWDFSAPFAAECLRSMLGLYNASAEDLQRWSQTLIDATGNYAEDPAVWVAGKRSFDEVDVALDEMLEWHLHHRDHSLISLLLSSPEDQMPIEKIRANLKMSIGGGLNEPRDALGVAAWALLTHPDQRRAVERDPGLWSTVFDETIRWVAPIGLYSRQTTKRTVLAGVELPAGARLGICILSANRDESVWARADEFDIHREVKPHLAFSKGTHVCLGARAARAEVAEVALPLLFDHLKGLALDPDHAPTIGGWVFRGMLSLPVTWRDVKPLGNATRVAVGAAAAAAEQAATPHVAIVGSGPAGCFTAKEIQRRMPGVHIDLIDRLPVPYGLLRYGVAGDHQGTKAVSRQFDRLFESPNVRFIGNTTIGREVSFEALRTGYDVVVLASGACADRRLDIPGEALTGVFGAGCVTRRLNGHPDETDTPILGRRVAIVGQGNVAIDVLRLLSIQSSDLEGSDIDEAVHDALTCEIDTLHVIGRSIAEKARFDPVMIRELGRFTGIRHRLHGVDLQRVPEGKDARLDALRALPGASGSELEGEPRMTVEWWFEAVPECIKGQARVEALTMRFEGETVSLAADSVITAIGFVPDSGNAVSGVLAEQPAASESGRIEAGLYLAGWLRRGARGTIPDQRSDARALAGVIGADIATGEVTCSRSGLAPHIDATDIDGWRRIDHVECARPAAGRVRTKLDTLEALLESARNASLVIPRDVQAAGGDGDSLGNLSVSILFGTESGNAELVAEELEQALNGRCEVTVADLGDIEPGSLDPERFYLVVCSTYGDGEVPGGAMDFYQTLRDDAPNLAGIRFACLGLGDSSYAKTYSRGGELLTEALMACGATRIGEFGRHDASGALAAGEVALEWMEGVLGVLVDEARTPA
;
A
#
# COMPACT_ATOMS: atom_id res chain seq x y z
N MET A 1 -29.08 -8.30 -8.91
CA MET A 1 -29.64 -9.58 -8.43
C MET A 1 -30.93 -9.86 -9.18
N ASN A 2 -31.10 -11.08 -9.71
CA ASN A 2 -32.29 -11.49 -10.47
C ASN A 2 -33.31 -12.12 -9.50
N PRO A 3 -34.52 -11.57 -9.32
CA PRO A 3 -35.44 -11.94 -8.22
C PRO A 3 -36.33 -13.16 -8.51
N SER A 4 -35.92 -14.12 -9.35
CA SER A 4 -36.83 -15.16 -9.87
C SER A 4 -36.50 -16.62 -9.56
N LEU A 5 -35.51 -16.93 -8.71
CA LEU A 5 -35.30 -18.31 -8.24
C LEU A 5 -36.09 -18.54 -6.96
N ASN A 6 -37.15 -19.36 -7.03
CA ASN A 6 -37.86 -19.86 -5.85
C ASN A 6 -36.86 -20.54 -4.92
N ALA A 7 -36.57 -19.91 -3.78
CA ALA A 7 -35.66 -20.46 -2.79
C ALA A 7 -36.25 -21.74 -2.19
N ARG A 8 -35.44 -22.79 -2.08
CA ARG A 8 -35.85 -24.13 -1.62
C ARG A 8 -35.32 -24.41 -0.21
N PRO A 9 -36.00 -25.24 0.60
CA PRO A 9 -35.43 -25.72 1.86
C PRO A 9 -34.18 -26.57 1.59
N ALA A 10 -33.25 -26.58 2.54
CA ALA A 10 -32.03 -27.40 2.43
C ALA A 10 -32.40 -28.90 2.42
N PRO A 11 -31.92 -29.69 1.44
CA PRO A 11 -32.05 -31.14 1.48
C PRO A 11 -31.32 -31.72 2.69
N ILE A 12 -31.88 -32.78 3.27
CA ILE A 12 -31.31 -33.50 4.42
C ILE A 12 -30.48 -34.67 3.90
N ALA A 13 -29.21 -34.75 4.33
CA ALA A 13 -28.30 -35.85 4.03
C ALA A 13 -28.01 -36.66 5.30
N ASP A 14 -29.01 -37.40 5.78
CA ASP A 14 -28.95 -38.28 6.96
C ASP A 14 -28.18 -39.59 6.74
N TRP A 15 -27.87 -39.90 5.48
CA TRP A 15 -27.05 -41.04 5.06
C TRP A 15 -25.54 -40.82 5.27
N ILE A 16 -25.12 -39.61 5.69
CA ILE A 16 -23.72 -39.29 5.95
C ILE A 16 -23.38 -39.65 7.39
N ASP A 17 -22.41 -40.53 7.58
CA ASP A 17 -21.82 -40.84 8.87
C ASP A 17 -20.40 -40.25 9.00
N ILE A 18 -20.03 -39.86 10.23
CA ILE A 18 -18.74 -39.22 10.51
C ILE A 18 -17.56 -40.17 10.23
N LYS A 19 -17.76 -41.48 10.40
CA LYS A 19 -16.70 -42.47 10.21
C LYS A 19 -16.31 -42.57 8.73
N THR A 20 -17.28 -42.67 7.82
CA THR A 20 -17.02 -42.69 6.38
C THR A 20 -16.50 -41.35 5.88
N LEU A 21 -16.96 -40.21 6.42
CA LEU A 21 -16.33 -38.90 6.16
C LEU A 21 -14.84 -38.90 6.53
N TYR A 22 -14.49 -39.47 7.69
CA TYR A 22 -13.11 -39.54 8.14
C TYR A 22 -12.23 -40.42 7.25
N GLU A 23 -12.74 -41.59 6.82
CA GLU A 23 -12.01 -42.53 5.97
C GLU A 23 -11.79 -41.95 4.55
N ASP A 24 -12.88 -41.61 3.85
CA ASP A 24 -12.83 -41.03 2.51
C ASP A 24 -14.03 -40.08 2.26
N PRO A 25 -13.84 -38.76 2.39
CA PRO A 25 -14.93 -37.82 2.24
C PRO A 25 -15.24 -37.48 0.77
N TYR A 26 -14.37 -37.81 -0.18
CA TYR A 26 -14.51 -37.34 -1.57
C TYR A 26 -15.75 -37.87 -2.29
N PRO A 27 -16.13 -39.16 -2.20
CA PRO A 27 -17.36 -39.66 -2.80
C PRO A 27 -18.62 -38.98 -2.21
N ILE A 28 -18.59 -38.69 -0.90
CA ILE A 28 -19.68 -37.98 -0.21
C ILE A 28 -19.80 -36.57 -0.76
N TYR A 29 -18.69 -35.84 -0.82
CA TYR A 29 -18.64 -34.48 -1.34
C TYR A 29 -19.05 -34.36 -2.80
N GLN A 30 -18.61 -35.30 -3.66
CA GLN A 30 -19.04 -35.33 -5.06
C GLN A 30 -20.56 -35.47 -5.19
N ARG A 31 -21.18 -36.34 -4.39
CA ARG A 31 -22.64 -36.47 -4.35
C ARG A 31 -23.31 -35.18 -3.86
N LEU A 32 -22.79 -34.55 -2.80
CA LEU A 32 -23.34 -33.29 -2.27
C LEU A 32 -23.24 -32.14 -3.29
N ARG A 33 -22.13 -32.02 -4.02
CA ARG A 33 -21.98 -31.04 -5.11
C ARG A 33 -23.01 -31.26 -6.21
N ARG A 34 -23.13 -32.50 -6.70
CA ARG A 34 -24.11 -32.88 -7.74
C ARG A 34 -25.55 -32.59 -7.32
N ASP A 35 -25.88 -32.81 -6.05
CA ASP A 35 -27.23 -32.64 -5.52
C ASP A 35 -27.50 -31.16 -5.08
N GLY A 36 -26.59 -30.24 -5.39
CA GLY A 36 -26.78 -28.78 -5.34
C GLY A 36 -25.96 -28.03 -4.28
N GLY A 37 -24.93 -28.66 -3.70
CA GLY A 37 -23.86 -27.98 -2.98
C GLY A 37 -24.14 -27.56 -1.53
N VAL A 38 -25.41 -27.44 -1.11
CA VAL A 38 -25.80 -26.98 0.25
C VAL A 38 -26.80 -27.95 0.87
N HIS A 39 -26.40 -28.65 1.93
CA HIS A 39 -27.19 -29.72 2.56
C HIS A 39 -27.15 -29.65 4.08
N TRP A 40 -28.27 -29.94 4.74
CA TRP A 40 -28.28 -30.19 6.19
C TRP A 40 -27.78 -31.61 6.48
N VAL A 41 -26.76 -31.74 7.33
CA VAL A 41 -26.16 -33.03 7.70
C VAL A 41 -26.37 -33.26 9.21
N PRO A 42 -27.37 -34.07 9.60
CA PRO A 42 -27.72 -34.26 11.01
C PRO A 42 -26.58 -34.77 11.89
N SER A 43 -25.75 -35.69 11.37
CA SER A 43 -24.63 -36.29 12.11
C SER A 43 -23.53 -35.28 12.44
N VAL A 44 -23.37 -34.23 11.63
CA VAL A 44 -22.42 -33.12 11.85
C VAL A 44 -23.09 -31.92 12.53
N ASN A 45 -24.43 -31.89 12.58
CA ASN A 45 -25.24 -30.80 13.10
C ASN A 45 -24.92 -29.45 12.42
N ARG A 46 -24.69 -29.47 11.10
CA ARG A 46 -24.36 -28.29 10.28
C ARG A 46 -24.95 -28.38 8.88
N TYR A 47 -25.08 -27.23 8.23
CA TYR A 47 -25.25 -27.15 6.78
C TYR A 47 -23.86 -27.24 6.12
N LEU A 48 -23.60 -28.31 5.37
CA LEU A 48 -22.34 -28.43 4.63
C LEU A 48 -22.43 -27.69 3.29
N ILE A 49 -21.46 -26.81 3.06
CA ILE A 49 -21.29 -25.99 1.85
C ILE A 49 -20.14 -26.60 1.06
N THR A 50 -20.45 -27.19 -0.10
CA THR A 50 -19.54 -28.13 -0.77
C THR A 50 -19.15 -27.73 -2.19
N SER A 51 -19.90 -26.85 -2.86
CA SER A 51 -19.50 -26.32 -4.18
C SER A 51 -18.60 -25.11 -4.05
N TYR A 52 -17.70 -24.93 -5.02
CA TYR A 52 -16.73 -23.85 -5.03
C TYR A 52 -17.37 -22.46 -4.93
N ASP A 53 -18.36 -22.17 -5.79
CA ASP A 53 -19.07 -20.89 -5.80
C ASP A 53 -19.77 -20.57 -4.48
N ALA A 54 -20.37 -21.58 -3.84
CA ALA A 54 -21.07 -21.39 -2.58
C ALA A 54 -20.09 -21.14 -1.44
N VAL A 55 -18.93 -21.80 -1.44
CA VAL A 55 -17.85 -21.53 -0.47
C VAL A 55 -17.32 -20.11 -0.65
N ILE A 56 -16.96 -19.69 -1.86
CA ILE A 56 -16.47 -18.33 -2.13
C ILE A 56 -17.46 -17.27 -1.65
N ALA A 57 -18.75 -17.46 -1.93
CA ALA A 57 -19.78 -16.51 -1.52
C ALA A 57 -19.80 -16.28 0.01
N THR A 58 -19.42 -17.29 0.80
CA THR A 58 -19.35 -17.14 2.26
C THR A 58 -18.10 -16.39 2.75
N GLU A 59 -17.06 -16.28 1.93
CA GLU A 59 -15.77 -15.68 2.32
C GLU A 59 -15.74 -14.15 2.17
N HIS A 60 -16.54 -13.59 1.26
CA HIS A 60 -16.56 -12.16 0.98
C HIS A 60 -17.67 -11.39 1.72
N ASP A 61 -18.50 -12.06 2.53
CA ASP A 61 -19.63 -11.45 3.24
C ASP A 61 -19.64 -11.88 4.72
N GLN A 62 -18.69 -11.35 5.50
CA GLN A 62 -18.64 -11.59 6.96
C GLN A 62 -19.87 -11.04 7.71
N GLN A 63 -20.56 -10.05 7.14
CA GLN A 63 -21.77 -9.49 7.76
C GLN A 63 -22.92 -10.50 7.76
N THR A 64 -23.03 -11.32 6.72
CA THR A 64 -24.01 -12.41 6.65
C THR A 64 -23.47 -13.71 7.22
N PHE A 65 -22.22 -14.06 6.91
CA PHE A 65 -21.55 -15.30 7.28
C PHE A 65 -20.43 -15.00 8.28
N SER A 66 -20.81 -14.85 9.55
CA SER A 66 -19.88 -14.52 10.63
C SER A 66 -18.94 -15.67 10.94
N ALA A 67 -17.68 -15.36 11.24
CA ALA A 67 -16.71 -16.31 11.79
C ALA A 67 -16.96 -16.58 13.29
N ASN A 68 -17.72 -15.70 13.97
CA ASN A 68 -17.98 -15.76 15.40
C ASN A 68 -19.21 -16.62 15.73
N GLU A 69 -19.00 -17.94 15.67
CA GLU A 69 -20.06 -18.92 15.95
C GLU A 69 -20.35 -19.09 17.47
N ARG A 70 -21.63 -19.09 17.83
CA ARG A 70 -22.11 -19.45 19.19
C ARG A 70 -21.84 -20.92 19.52
N ASP A 71 -21.35 -21.18 20.73
CA ASP A 71 -20.94 -22.50 21.23
C ASP A 71 -19.88 -23.19 20.35
N SER A 72 -18.97 -22.40 19.76
CA SER A 72 -17.90 -22.91 18.91
C SER A 72 -16.97 -23.87 19.69
N LEU A 73 -16.76 -25.06 19.13
CA LEU A 73 -15.77 -26.02 19.62
C LEU A 73 -14.36 -25.43 19.62
N GLN A 74 -14.03 -24.58 18.65
CA GLN A 74 -12.74 -23.93 18.57
C GLN A 74 -12.54 -22.88 19.67
N ILE A 75 -13.57 -22.08 19.97
CA ILE A 75 -13.51 -21.13 21.09
C ILE A 75 -13.30 -21.90 22.41
N ARG A 76 -13.98 -23.04 22.58
CA ARG A 76 -13.80 -23.91 23.75
C ARG A 76 -12.40 -24.52 23.84
N ALA A 77 -11.84 -24.96 22.71
CA ALA A 77 -10.57 -25.66 22.66
C ALA A 77 -9.35 -24.74 22.77
N MET A 78 -9.41 -23.53 22.18
CA MET A 78 -8.25 -22.65 22.01
C MET A 78 -8.45 -21.26 22.64
N GLY A 79 -9.66 -20.91 23.07
CA GLY A 79 -10.03 -19.54 23.44
C GLY A 79 -10.54 -18.74 22.24
N HIS A 80 -11.01 -17.51 22.49
CA HIS A 80 -11.62 -16.67 21.47
C HIS A 80 -10.57 -15.89 20.67
N SER A 81 -9.93 -16.58 19.72
CA SER A 81 -8.91 -16.01 18.83
C SER A 81 -9.49 -15.15 17.71
N MET A 82 -8.63 -14.39 17.03
CA MET A 82 -8.97 -13.57 15.86
C MET A 82 -9.65 -14.37 14.74
N LEU A 83 -9.38 -15.67 14.61
CA LEU A 83 -9.99 -16.54 13.60
C LEU A 83 -11.48 -16.82 13.84
N ARG A 84 -11.99 -16.47 15.03
CA ARG A 84 -13.41 -16.59 15.42
C ARG A 84 -14.01 -15.23 15.78
N ARG A 85 -13.50 -14.17 15.16
CA ARG A 85 -13.96 -12.79 15.31
C ARG A 85 -14.21 -12.20 13.94
N ASP A 86 -15.16 -11.28 13.84
CA ASP A 86 -15.35 -10.48 12.64
C ASP A 86 -14.65 -9.12 12.83
N ASP A 87 -14.53 -8.35 11.75
CA ASP A 87 -14.03 -6.97 11.84
C ASP A 87 -15.03 -6.08 12.62
N PRO A 88 -14.53 -5.07 13.36
CA PRO A 88 -13.15 -4.55 13.37
C PRO A 88 -12.19 -5.24 14.36
N GLU A 89 -12.68 -6.16 15.19
CA GLU A 89 -11.84 -6.78 16.24
C GLU A 89 -10.78 -7.71 15.64
N HIS A 90 -11.18 -8.53 14.66
CA HIS A 90 -10.27 -9.39 13.91
C HIS A 90 -9.12 -8.59 13.27
N TYR A 91 -9.42 -7.52 12.52
CA TYR A 91 -8.41 -6.68 11.87
C TYR A 91 -7.34 -6.16 12.85
N ARG A 92 -7.74 -5.65 14.02
CA ARG A 92 -6.80 -5.12 15.02
C ARG A 92 -5.84 -6.20 15.52
N GLU A 93 -6.37 -7.37 15.86
CA GLU A 93 -5.53 -8.47 16.35
C GLU A 93 -4.63 -9.02 15.26
N ARG A 94 -5.15 -9.18 14.03
CA ARG A 94 -4.38 -9.64 12.88
C ARG A 94 -3.21 -8.71 12.57
N ARG A 95 -3.42 -7.40 12.63
CA ARG A 95 -2.38 -6.39 12.38
C ARG A 95 -1.18 -6.53 13.32
N GLN A 96 -1.41 -6.88 14.58
CA GLN A 96 -0.32 -7.09 15.56
C GLN A 96 0.39 -8.45 15.39
N TRP A 97 -0.25 -9.40 14.70
CA TRP A 97 0.26 -10.76 14.49
C TRP A 97 1.01 -10.94 13.17
N GLN A 98 0.80 -10.04 12.19
CA GLN A 98 1.23 -10.24 10.80
C GLN A 98 2.73 -10.04 10.55
N ASP A 99 3.45 -9.28 11.37
CA ASP A 99 4.82 -8.85 11.06
C ASP A 99 5.80 -10.02 10.93
N VAL A 100 5.62 -11.08 11.72
CA VAL A 100 6.44 -12.29 11.65
C VAL A 100 6.22 -13.08 10.36
N PHE A 101 5.07 -12.92 9.71
CA PHE A 101 4.68 -13.64 8.50
C PHE A 101 4.80 -12.80 7.21
N LYS A 102 5.21 -11.53 7.32
CA LYS A 102 5.42 -10.64 6.17
C LYS A 102 6.46 -11.21 5.19
N PRO A 103 6.37 -10.88 3.89
CA PRO A 103 7.28 -11.41 2.86
C PRO A 103 8.77 -11.26 3.22
N ASN A 104 9.15 -10.05 3.67
CA ASN A 104 10.54 -9.75 4.04
C ASN A 104 10.99 -10.53 5.27
N ALA A 105 10.11 -10.74 6.26
CA ALA A 105 10.44 -11.52 7.45
C ALA A 105 10.65 -13.01 7.11
N VAL A 106 9.73 -13.60 6.33
CA VAL A 106 9.85 -14.99 5.87
C VAL A 106 11.16 -15.17 5.10
N LYS A 107 11.40 -14.34 4.08
CA LYS A 107 12.57 -14.47 3.22
C LYS A 107 13.89 -14.22 3.94
N ASN A 108 13.99 -13.10 4.66
CA ASN A 108 15.29 -12.63 5.17
C ASN A 108 15.64 -13.19 6.56
N VAL A 109 14.66 -13.72 7.29
CA VAL A 109 14.85 -14.27 8.65
C VAL A 109 14.56 -15.77 8.68
N TRP A 110 13.36 -16.16 8.24
CA TRP A 110 12.86 -17.52 8.51
C TRP A 110 13.36 -18.56 7.52
N THR A 111 13.52 -18.25 6.22
CA THR A 111 13.97 -19.23 5.21
C THR A 111 15.32 -19.86 5.57
N GLN A 112 16.29 -19.09 6.09
CA GLN A 112 17.55 -19.66 6.57
C GLN A 112 17.33 -20.58 7.78
N THR A 113 16.47 -20.19 8.72
CA THR A 113 16.10 -21.02 9.86
C THR A 113 15.46 -22.34 9.41
N PHE A 114 14.58 -22.29 8.40
CA PHE A 114 13.96 -23.47 7.82
C PHE A 114 14.99 -24.39 7.17
N HIS A 115 15.96 -23.86 6.42
CA HIS A 115 17.05 -24.68 5.88
C HIS A 115 17.86 -25.37 6.97
N ASP A 116 18.21 -24.64 8.03
CA ASP A 116 19.00 -25.18 9.15
C ASP A 116 18.22 -26.30 9.85
N LYS A 117 16.95 -26.05 10.20
CA LYS A 117 16.09 -27.05 10.85
C LYS A 117 15.74 -28.21 9.95
N GLY A 118 15.53 -27.97 8.66
CA GLY A 118 15.29 -29.02 7.67
C GLY A 118 16.46 -29.99 7.59
N ARG A 119 17.70 -29.46 7.58
CA ARG A 119 18.91 -30.29 7.54
C ARG A 119 19.11 -31.08 8.83
N GLU A 120 18.87 -30.46 9.99
CA GLU A 120 18.93 -31.14 11.29
C GLU A 120 17.93 -32.31 11.36
N GLN A 121 16.67 -32.07 10.97
CA GLN A 121 15.66 -33.13 11.01
C GLN A 121 15.88 -34.18 9.93
N LEU A 122 16.36 -33.80 8.73
CA LEU A 122 16.69 -34.78 7.70
C LEU A 122 17.86 -35.69 8.13
N ALA A 123 18.86 -35.15 8.83
CA ALA A 123 19.94 -35.97 9.38
C ALA A 123 19.39 -37.01 10.38
N ARG A 124 18.51 -36.59 11.29
CA ARG A 124 17.84 -37.50 12.25
C ARG A 124 16.97 -38.54 11.53
N PHE A 125 16.29 -38.15 10.45
CA PHE A 125 15.50 -39.06 9.63
C PHE A 125 16.38 -40.09 8.92
N ILE A 126 17.52 -39.67 8.36
CA ILE A 126 18.51 -40.56 7.75
C ILE A 126 19.06 -41.57 8.78
N ASP A 127 19.34 -41.12 10.00
CA ASP A 127 19.88 -41.97 11.07
C ASP A 127 18.90 -43.09 11.50
N LYS A 128 17.58 -42.86 11.37
CA LYS A 128 16.55 -43.90 11.58
C LYS A 128 16.61 -45.00 10.51
N GLY A 129 17.06 -44.65 9.31
CA GLY A 129 17.28 -45.57 8.20
C GLY A 129 16.04 -45.86 7.35
N PRO A 130 16.21 -46.60 6.23
CA PRO A 130 15.11 -46.97 5.35
C PRO A 130 14.01 -47.74 6.08
N GLY A 131 12.74 -47.43 5.80
CA GLY A 131 11.56 -47.93 6.53
C GLY A 131 11.01 -46.96 7.58
N ALA A 132 11.68 -45.82 7.81
CA ALA A 132 11.20 -44.74 8.66
C ALA A 132 9.91 -44.10 8.10
N ASP A 133 9.08 -43.55 9.00
CA ASP A 133 7.83 -42.88 8.65
C ASP A 133 8.08 -41.39 8.38
N LEU A 134 7.94 -40.97 7.11
CA LEU A 134 8.21 -39.60 6.71
C LEU A 134 7.40 -38.57 7.51
N ILE A 135 6.17 -38.91 7.93
CA ILE A 135 5.30 -37.96 8.65
C ILE A 135 5.84 -37.67 10.04
N TRP A 136 6.03 -38.71 10.85
CA TRP A 136 6.38 -38.55 12.26
C TRP A 136 7.88 -38.45 12.51
N ASP A 137 8.69 -38.96 11.58
CA ASP A 137 10.14 -38.97 11.73
C ASP A 137 10.84 -37.79 11.03
N PHE A 138 10.15 -37.06 10.15
CA PHE A 138 10.68 -35.88 9.47
C PHE A 138 9.69 -34.70 9.42
N SER A 139 8.53 -34.86 8.78
CA SER A 139 7.62 -33.74 8.50
C SER A 139 7.10 -33.04 9.76
N ALA A 140 6.64 -33.80 10.76
CA ALA A 140 6.10 -33.24 12.00
C ALA A 140 7.18 -32.61 12.89
N PRO A 141 8.36 -33.26 13.12
CA PRO A 141 9.46 -32.62 13.83
C PRO A 141 9.99 -31.36 13.13
N PHE A 142 10.04 -31.36 11.80
CA PHE A 142 10.49 -30.21 11.02
C PHE A 142 9.52 -29.02 11.17
N ALA A 143 8.23 -29.23 10.91
CA ALA A 143 7.22 -28.19 11.07
C ALA A 143 7.14 -27.65 12.51
N ALA A 144 7.28 -28.54 13.50
CA ALA A 144 7.31 -28.15 14.89
C ALA A 144 8.49 -27.24 15.22
N GLU A 145 9.71 -27.55 14.77
CA GLU A 145 10.88 -26.69 15.01
C GLU A 145 10.78 -25.35 14.27
N CYS A 146 10.30 -25.34 13.03
CA CYS A 146 10.06 -24.12 12.26
C CYS A 146 9.08 -23.20 13.00
N LEU A 147 7.92 -23.74 13.40
CA LEU A 147 6.91 -22.97 14.13
C LEU A 147 7.42 -22.51 15.50
N ARG A 148 8.14 -23.37 16.23
CA ARG A 148 8.74 -23.02 17.53
C ARG A 148 9.63 -21.79 17.43
N SER A 149 10.49 -21.76 16.42
CA SER A 149 11.38 -20.63 16.14
C SER A 149 10.61 -19.36 15.77
N MET A 150 9.59 -19.47 14.92
CA MET A 150 8.78 -18.32 14.52
C MET A 150 7.97 -17.73 15.69
N LEU A 151 7.40 -18.58 16.53
CA LEU A 151 6.61 -18.13 17.68
C LEU A 151 7.48 -17.57 18.81
N GLY A 152 8.73 -18.03 18.93
CA GLY A 152 9.62 -17.66 20.03
C GLY A 152 9.39 -18.47 21.30
N LEU A 153 8.84 -19.69 21.17
CA LEU A 153 8.54 -20.60 22.29
C LEU A 153 9.77 -21.46 22.63
N TYR A 154 10.83 -20.83 23.10
CA TYR A 154 12.13 -21.49 23.30
C TYR A 154 12.19 -22.46 24.49
N ASN A 155 11.26 -22.34 25.44
CA ASN A 155 11.10 -23.27 26.56
C ASN A 155 10.32 -24.55 26.22
N ALA A 156 9.69 -24.63 25.05
CA ALA A 156 8.97 -25.81 24.59
C ALA A 156 9.86 -26.70 23.70
N SER A 157 9.62 -28.01 23.70
CA SER A 157 10.24 -28.92 22.73
C SER A 157 9.38 -29.08 21.46
N ALA A 158 9.95 -29.60 20.37
CA ALA A 158 9.18 -29.97 19.18
C ALA A 158 8.09 -31.03 19.49
N GLU A 159 8.34 -31.93 20.45
CA GLU A 159 7.35 -32.93 20.89
C GLU A 159 6.18 -32.28 21.64
N ASP A 160 6.46 -31.22 22.42
CA ASP A 160 5.41 -30.43 23.06
C ASP A 160 4.53 -29.74 22.03
N LEU A 161 5.12 -29.06 21.06
CA LEU A 161 4.35 -28.38 19.99
C LEU A 161 3.51 -29.36 19.18
N GLN A 162 4.04 -30.53 18.81
CA GLN A 162 3.29 -31.57 18.10
C GLN A 162 2.09 -32.05 18.93
N ARG A 163 2.31 -32.36 20.22
CA ARG A 163 1.24 -32.79 21.13
C ARG A 163 0.19 -31.70 21.29
N TRP A 164 0.62 -30.45 21.54
CA TRP A 164 -0.27 -29.32 21.71
C TRP A 164 -1.12 -29.08 20.47
N SER A 165 -0.49 -29.03 19.30
CA SER A 165 -1.19 -28.87 18.03
C SER A 165 -2.23 -29.98 17.82
N GLN A 166 -1.82 -31.25 17.91
CA GLN A 166 -2.72 -32.37 17.66
C GLN A 166 -3.91 -32.40 18.63
N THR A 167 -3.67 -32.26 19.93
CA THR A 167 -4.73 -32.33 20.94
C THR A 167 -5.66 -31.12 20.93
N LEU A 168 -5.15 -29.93 20.60
CA LEU A 168 -6.00 -28.74 20.40
C LEU A 168 -6.87 -28.92 19.15
N ILE A 169 -6.31 -29.44 18.05
CA ILE A 169 -7.03 -29.71 16.80
C ILE A 169 -8.09 -30.80 16.98
N ASP A 170 -7.75 -31.92 17.63
CA ASP A 170 -8.70 -32.98 17.97
C ASP A 170 -9.88 -32.42 18.77
N ALA A 171 -9.61 -31.52 19.71
CA ALA A 171 -10.64 -30.83 20.48
C ALA A 171 -11.51 -29.88 19.61
N THR A 172 -10.93 -29.17 18.63
CA THR A 172 -11.74 -28.37 17.67
C THR A 172 -12.66 -29.22 16.80
N GLY A 173 -12.24 -30.46 16.51
CA GLY A 173 -12.96 -31.44 15.70
C GLY A 173 -13.81 -32.43 16.50
N ASN A 174 -13.97 -32.24 17.82
CA ASN A 174 -14.64 -33.19 18.72
C ASN A 174 -16.18 -33.16 18.61
N TYR A 175 -16.71 -33.29 17.39
CA TYR A 175 -18.15 -33.31 17.10
C TYR A 175 -18.89 -34.48 17.77
N ALA A 176 -18.18 -35.52 18.19
CA ALA A 176 -18.72 -36.65 18.93
C ALA A 176 -18.77 -36.44 20.46
N GLU A 177 -18.26 -35.30 20.97
CA GLU A 177 -18.19 -34.96 22.41
C GLU A 177 -17.49 -36.03 23.28
N ASP A 178 -16.37 -36.57 22.80
CA ASP A 178 -15.55 -37.51 23.59
C ASP A 178 -14.89 -36.78 24.78
N PRO A 179 -15.14 -37.20 26.05
CA PRO A 179 -14.53 -36.58 27.21
C PRO A 179 -13.00 -36.68 27.27
N ALA A 180 -12.41 -37.75 26.73
CA ALA A 180 -10.96 -37.96 26.76
C ALA A 180 -10.22 -36.92 25.89
N VAL A 181 -10.80 -36.59 24.73
CA VAL A 181 -10.30 -35.54 23.83
C VAL A 181 -10.32 -34.17 24.53
N TRP A 182 -11.39 -33.86 25.27
CA TRP A 182 -11.46 -32.61 26.03
C TRP A 182 -10.43 -32.52 27.15
N VAL A 183 -10.17 -33.62 27.86
CA VAL A 183 -9.14 -33.66 28.91
C VAL A 183 -7.74 -33.43 28.31
N ALA A 184 -7.43 -34.09 27.19
CA ALA A 184 -6.15 -33.91 26.50
C ALA A 184 -5.96 -32.49 25.96
N GLY A 185 -6.98 -31.95 25.28
CA GLY A 185 -6.95 -30.57 24.77
C GLY A 185 -6.83 -29.53 25.88
N LYS A 186 -7.53 -29.72 27.01
CA LYS A 186 -7.45 -28.82 28.17
C LYS A 186 -6.05 -28.81 28.80
N ARG A 187 -5.40 -29.98 28.86
CA ARG A 187 -4.01 -30.06 29.34
C ARG A 187 -3.07 -29.22 28.46
N SER A 188 -3.14 -29.38 27.15
CA SER A 188 -2.33 -28.59 26.22
C SER A 188 -2.66 -27.10 26.26
N PHE A 189 -3.94 -26.75 26.41
CA PHE A 189 -4.37 -25.36 26.61
C PHE A 189 -3.66 -24.72 27.81
N ASP A 190 -3.60 -25.44 28.94
CA ASP A 190 -2.97 -24.94 30.16
C ASP A 190 -1.44 -24.89 30.05
N GLU A 191 -0.82 -25.91 29.44
CA GLU A 191 0.63 -25.96 29.22
C GLU A 191 1.13 -24.82 28.31
N VAL A 192 0.36 -24.47 27.26
CA VAL A 192 0.68 -23.34 26.38
C VAL A 192 0.61 -22.00 27.13
N ASP A 193 -0.35 -21.83 28.05
CA ASP A 193 -0.44 -20.61 28.86
C ASP A 193 0.79 -20.45 29.76
N VAL A 194 1.22 -21.53 30.42
CA VAL A 194 2.43 -21.52 31.25
C VAL A 194 3.67 -21.22 30.40
N ALA A 195 3.80 -21.87 29.24
CA ALA A 195 4.95 -21.67 28.35
C ALA A 195 5.03 -20.23 27.84
N LEU A 196 3.90 -19.63 27.46
CA LEU A 196 3.83 -18.24 27.02
C LEU A 196 4.20 -17.27 28.15
N ASP A 197 3.67 -17.47 29.36
CA ASP A 197 3.94 -16.57 30.49
C ASP A 197 5.45 -16.48 30.79
N GLU A 198 6.16 -17.62 30.76
CA GLU A 198 7.62 -17.67 30.91
C GLU A 198 8.35 -17.00 29.74
N MET A 199 7.86 -17.17 28.50
CA MET A 199 8.50 -16.60 27.30
C MET A 199 8.27 -15.11 27.16
N LEU A 200 7.13 -14.57 27.61
CA LEU A 200 6.91 -13.12 27.66
C LEU A 200 8.00 -12.45 28.51
N GLU A 201 8.28 -12.99 29.69
CA GLU A 201 9.33 -12.47 30.57
C GLU A 201 10.72 -12.62 29.93
N TRP A 202 11.01 -13.77 29.31
CA TRP A 202 12.29 -13.99 28.65
C TRP A 202 12.54 -13.01 27.50
N HIS A 203 11.54 -12.78 26.65
CA HIS A 203 11.60 -11.86 25.49
C HIS A 203 11.64 -10.39 25.88
N LEU A 204 11.27 -10.00 27.10
CA LEU A 204 11.55 -8.66 27.62
C LEU A 204 13.06 -8.39 27.72
N HIS A 205 13.86 -9.44 27.94
CA HIS A 205 15.31 -9.34 28.11
C HIS A 205 16.12 -9.81 26.90
N HIS A 206 15.50 -10.53 25.96
CA HIS A 206 16.17 -11.14 24.81
C HIS A 206 15.35 -10.92 23.54
N ARG A 207 15.48 -9.73 22.95
CA ARG A 207 14.74 -9.35 21.74
C ARG A 207 15.27 -10.05 20.49
N ASP A 208 14.35 -10.53 19.65
CA ASP A 208 14.61 -11.11 18.34
C ASP A 208 13.45 -10.87 17.35
N HIS A 209 13.40 -11.61 16.25
CA HIS A 209 12.39 -11.46 15.19
C HIS A 209 11.13 -12.31 15.41
N SER A 210 11.06 -13.11 16.49
CA SER A 210 9.94 -14.01 16.76
C SER A 210 8.68 -13.26 17.15
N LEU A 211 7.54 -13.92 17.01
CA LEU A 211 6.21 -13.37 17.27
C LEU A 211 6.10 -12.75 18.67
N ILE A 212 6.48 -13.49 19.71
CA ILE A 212 6.39 -13.02 21.10
C ILE A 212 7.27 -11.76 21.30
N SER A 213 8.45 -11.72 20.69
CA SER A 213 9.35 -10.57 20.76
C SER A 213 8.79 -9.32 20.10
N LEU A 214 8.18 -9.48 18.91
CA LEU A 214 7.57 -8.39 18.16
C LEU A 214 6.33 -7.83 18.89
N LEU A 215 5.48 -8.68 19.46
CA LEU A 215 4.31 -8.24 20.25
C LEU A 215 4.70 -7.29 21.39
N LEU A 216 5.84 -7.53 22.02
CA LEU A 216 6.31 -6.72 23.13
C LEU A 216 6.92 -5.37 22.69
N SER A 217 7.17 -5.17 21.39
CA SER A 217 7.85 -3.98 20.85
C SER A 217 6.92 -2.79 20.57
N SER A 218 5.60 -2.96 20.74
CA SER A 218 4.59 -1.93 20.53
C SER A 218 3.84 -1.59 21.83
N PRO A 219 4.42 -0.76 22.73
CA PRO A 219 3.85 -0.52 24.06
C PRO A 219 2.57 0.31 24.07
N GLU A 220 2.22 1.02 22.99
CA GLU A 220 1.07 1.93 22.94
C GLU A 220 -0.26 1.25 22.53
N ASP A 221 -0.23 0.02 22.00
CA ASP A 221 -1.42 -0.77 21.60
C ASP A 221 -1.25 -2.24 22.02
N GLN A 222 -1.14 -2.48 23.34
CA GLN A 222 -0.90 -3.82 23.87
C GLN A 222 -2.13 -4.72 23.77
N MET A 223 -1.99 -5.85 23.09
CA MET A 223 -3.01 -6.91 23.08
C MET A 223 -3.19 -7.50 24.50
N PRO A 224 -4.43 -7.59 25.01
CA PRO A 224 -4.74 -8.30 26.25
C PRO A 224 -4.20 -9.73 26.27
N ILE A 225 -3.68 -10.17 27.42
CA ILE A 225 -3.01 -11.47 27.58
C ILE A 225 -3.89 -12.66 27.18
N GLU A 226 -5.18 -12.61 27.45
CA GLU A 226 -6.13 -13.66 27.06
C GLU A 226 -6.27 -13.79 25.55
N LYS A 227 -6.16 -12.68 24.81
CA LYS A 227 -6.16 -12.67 23.35
C LYS A 227 -4.84 -13.19 22.79
N ILE A 228 -3.70 -12.82 23.40
CA ILE A 228 -2.38 -13.37 23.03
C ILE A 228 -2.39 -14.90 23.21
N ARG A 229 -2.84 -15.39 24.37
CA ARG A 229 -2.98 -16.83 24.66
C ARG A 229 -3.86 -17.54 23.63
N ALA A 230 -5.03 -16.97 23.31
CA ALA A 230 -5.94 -17.56 22.33
C ALA A 230 -5.35 -17.58 20.90
N ASN A 231 -4.73 -16.48 20.47
CA ASN A 231 -4.11 -16.37 19.16
C ASN A 231 -2.86 -17.25 19.03
N LEU A 232 -2.10 -17.45 20.11
CA LEU A 232 -0.97 -18.36 20.14
C LEU A 232 -1.41 -19.83 20.01
N LYS A 233 -2.42 -20.26 20.78
CA LYS A 233 -2.99 -21.61 20.65
C LYS A 233 -3.55 -21.88 19.26
N MET A 234 -4.20 -20.88 18.66
CA MET A 234 -4.65 -20.93 17.28
C MET A 234 -3.48 -21.02 16.29
N SER A 235 -2.39 -20.29 16.52
CA SER A 235 -1.18 -20.37 15.67
C SER A 235 -0.47 -21.71 15.80
N ILE A 236 -0.42 -22.31 16.99
CA ILE A 236 0.11 -23.66 17.22
C ILE A 236 -0.75 -24.69 16.48
N GLY A 237 -2.07 -24.63 16.64
CA GLY A 237 -2.98 -25.56 16.00
C GLY A 237 -3.01 -25.44 14.48
N GLY A 238 -2.93 -24.20 13.95
CA GLY A 238 -3.06 -23.90 12.52
C GLY A 238 -1.75 -23.76 11.73
N GLY A 239 -0.61 -23.86 12.41
CA GLY A 239 0.72 -23.58 11.84
C GLY A 239 1.68 -24.77 11.85
N LEU A 240 1.24 -25.95 12.32
CA LEU A 240 2.10 -27.14 12.46
C LEU A 240 1.55 -28.32 11.66
N ASN A 241 0.31 -28.71 11.93
CA ASN A 241 -0.29 -29.88 11.29
C ASN A 241 -0.45 -29.67 9.79
N GLU A 242 -0.79 -28.44 9.39
CA GLU A 242 -1.04 -28.06 8.01
C GLU A 242 0.20 -28.16 7.12
N PRO A 243 1.36 -27.53 7.44
CA PRO A 243 2.57 -27.72 6.65
C PRO A 243 3.12 -29.16 6.72
N ARG A 244 2.96 -29.86 7.86
CA ARG A 244 3.27 -31.31 7.97
C ARG A 244 2.46 -32.11 6.93
N ASP A 245 1.16 -31.89 6.88
CA ASP A 245 0.25 -32.63 6.02
C ASP A 245 0.46 -32.27 4.55
N ALA A 246 0.70 -31.00 4.23
CA ALA A 246 1.06 -30.56 2.89
C ALA A 246 2.35 -31.23 2.40
N LEU A 247 3.41 -31.27 3.23
CA LEU A 247 4.66 -31.95 2.90
C LEU A 247 4.46 -33.45 2.71
N GLY A 248 3.70 -34.10 3.60
CA GLY A 248 3.40 -35.53 3.53
C GLY A 248 2.62 -35.91 2.28
N VAL A 249 1.56 -35.17 1.94
CA VAL A 249 0.76 -35.42 0.74
C VAL A 249 1.58 -35.12 -0.51
N ALA A 250 2.36 -34.04 -0.54
CA ALA A 250 3.21 -33.71 -1.69
C ALA A 250 4.24 -34.82 -1.97
N ALA A 251 4.90 -35.32 -0.91
CA ALA A 251 5.81 -36.45 -1.03
C ALA A 251 5.07 -37.71 -1.53
N TRP A 252 3.92 -38.05 -0.94
CA TRP A 252 3.11 -39.19 -1.39
C TRP A 252 2.67 -39.06 -2.84
N ALA A 253 2.24 -37.88 -3.28
CA ALA A 253 1.83 -37.60 -4.65
C ALA A 253 2.98 -37.84 -5.64
N LEU A 254 4.17 -37.29 -5.37
CA LEU A 254 5.35 -37.50 -6.23
C LEU A 254 5.85 -38.95 -6.23
N LEU A 255 5.73 -39.67 -5.11
CA LEU A 255 6.10 -41.08 -5.04
C LEU A 255 5.12 -42.01 -5.77
N THR A 256 3.87 -41.58 -5.95
CA THR A 256 2.83 -42.34 -6.67
C THR A 256 2.65 -41.90 -8.13
N HIS A 257 3.18 -40.73 -8.52
CA HIS A 257 3.11 -40.18 -9.89
C HIS A 257 4.53 -39.99 -10.47
N PRO A 258 5.21 -41.09 -10.87
CA PRO A 258 6.63 -41.05 -11.25
C PRO A 258 6.92 -40.18 -12.47
N ASP A 259 5.96 -39.95 -13.37
CA ASP A 259 6.11 -39.04 -14.50
C ASP A 259 6.22 -37.58 -14.05
N GLN A 260 5.31 -37.14 -13.17
CA GLN A 260 5.32 -35.78 -12.61
C GLN A 260 6.51 -35.56 -11.70
N ARG A 261 6.90 -36.57 -10.90
CA ARG A 261 8.17 -36.55 -10.15
C ARG A 261 9.38 -36.32 -11.05
N ARG A 262 9.47 -37.03 -12.18
CA ARG A 262 10.56 -36.83 -13.15
C ARG A 262 10.55 -35.43 -13.75
N ALA A 263 9.38 -34.80 -13.91
CA ALA A 263 9.28 -33.43 -14.37
C ALA A 263 9.89 -32.46 -13.35
N VAL A 264 9.53 -32.60 -12.06
CA VAL A 264 10.04 -31.76 -10.97
C VAL A 264 11.55 -32.00 -10.73
N GLU A 265 12.02 -33.24 -10.80
CA GLU A 265 13.46 -33.55 -10.69
C GLU A 265 14.28 -32.96 -11.85
N ARG A 266 13.67 -32.67 -12.99
CA ARG A 266 14.32 -32.00 -14.15
C ARG A 266 14.22 -30.48 -14.08
N ASP A 267 13.11 -29.97 -13.56
CA ASP A 267 12.88 -28.55 -13.35
C ASP A 267 12.51 -28.30 -11.88
N PRO A 268 13.51 -28.03 -11.02
CA PRO A 268 13.29 -27.67 -9.62
C PRO A 268 12.39 -26.44 -9.44
N GLY A 269 12.17 -25.66 -10.48
CA GLY A 269 11.21 -24.57 -10.45
C GLY A 269 9.77 -25.00 -10.11
N LEU A 270 9.41 -26.25 -10.41
CA LEU A 270 8.05 -26.76 -10.24
C LEU A 270 7.67 -27.08 -8.79
N TRP A 271 8.54 -26.88 -7.81
CA TRP A 271 8.20 -27.15 -6.39
C TRP A 271 7.03 -26.32 -5.88
N SER A 272 6.93 -25.04 -6.29
CA SER A 272 5.78 -24.20 -5.95
C SER A 272 4.49 -24.73 -6.57
N THR A 273 4.54 -25.18 -7.83
CA THR A 273 3.42 -25.80 -8.54
C THR A 273 2.99 -27.10 -7.86
N VAL A 274 3.94 -27.94 -7.43
CA VAL A 274 3.66 -29.16 -6.64
C VAL A 274 2.93 -28.81 -5.35
N PHE A 275 3.38 -27.78 -4.64
CA PHE A 275 2.77 -27.36 -3.38
C PHE A 275 1.32 -26.89 -3.58
N ASP A 276 1.09 -25.97 -4.52
CA ASP A 276 -0.24 -25.42 -4.78
C ASP A 276 -1.22 -26.51 -5.29
N GLU A 277 -0.75 -27.41 -6.17
CA GLU A 277 -1.55 -28.56 -6.63
C GLU A 277 -1.82 -29.55 -5.49
N THR A 278 -0.86 -29.76 -4.58
CA THR A 278 -1.02 -30.63 -3.40
C THR A 278 -2.14 -30.12 -2.49
N ILE A 279 -2.11 -28.84 -2.11
CA ILE A 279 -3.10 -28.28 -1.18
C ILE A 279 -4.45 -28.02 -1.86
N ARG A 280 -4.50 -27.91 -3.19
CA ARG A 280 -5.74 -28.04 -3.94
C ARG A 280 -6.29 -29.47 -3.84
N TRP A 281 -5.47 -30.46 -4.19
CA TRP A 281 -5.88 -31.86 -4.26
C TRP A 281 -6.30 -32.42 -2.89
N VAL A 282 -5.53 -32.14 -1.84
CA VAL A 282 -5.84 -32.50 -0.45
C VAL A 282 -5.58 -31.28 0.42
N ALA A 283 -6.60 -30.45 0.61
CA ALA A 283 -6.51 -29.29 1.48
C ALA A 283 -6.25 -29.73 2.93
N PRO A 284 -5.16 -29.27 3.59
CA PRO A 284 -4.87 -29.65 4.97
C PRO A 284 -6.01 -29.27 5.93
N ILE A 285 -6.57 -28.07 5.75
CA ILE A 285 -7.83 -27.65 6.40
C ILE A 285 -8.97 -27.94 5.42
N GLY A 286 -9.70 -29.01 5.70
CA GLY A 286 -10.81 -29.46 4.86
C GLY A 286 -12.16 -28.81 5.19
N LEU A 287 -12.35 -28.37 6.44
CA LEU A 287 -13.57 -27.68 6.88
C LEU A 287 -13.27 -26.62 7.95
N TYR A 288 -13.88 -25.44 7.81
CA TYR A 288 -14.04 -24.50 8.92
C TYR A 288 -15.49 -24.02 9.04
N SER A 289 -15.80 -23.32 10.12
CA SER A 289 -17.17 -22.95 10.45
C SER A 289 -17.49 -21.48 10.17
N ARG A 290 -18.76 -21.24 9.82
CA ARG A 290 -19.42 -19.92 9.78
C ARG A 290 -20.80 -20.03 10.43
N GLN A 291 -21.34 -18.90 10.88
CA GLN A 291 -22.71 -18.82 11.34
C GLN A 291 -23.44 -17.67 10.63
N THR A 292 -24.64 -17.94 10.14
CA THR A 292 -25.45 -16.88 9.51
C THR A 292 -25.96 -15.89 10.56
N THR A 293 -25.85 -14.59 10.30
CA THR A 293 -26.36 -13.54 11.22
C THR A 293 -27.82 -13.18 10.95
N LYS A 294 -28.28 -13.43 9.72
CA LYS A 294 -29.63 -13.14 9.22
C LYS A 294 -30.09 -14.26 8.29
N ARG A 295 -31.40 -14.34 8.03
CA ARG A 295 -31.94 -15.25 7.01
C ARG A 295 -31.33 -14.87 5.65
N THR A 296 -30.87 -15.86 4.91
CA THR A 296 -30.22 -15.65 3.60
C THR A 296 -30.52 -16.81 2.65
N VAL A 297 -30.10 -16.67 1.39
CA VAL A 297 -30.19 -17.71 0.36
C VAL A 297 -28.80 -17.96 -0.19
N LEU A 298 -28.33 -19.21 -0.17
CA LEU A 298 -27.03 -19.63 -0.68
C LEU A 298 -27.22 -20.79 -1.65
N ALA A 299 -26.69 -20.67 -2.88
CA ALA A 299 -26.90 -21.65 -3.96
C ALA A 299 -28.39 -22.04 -4.16
N GLY A 300 -29.29 -21.07 -4.02
CA GLY A 300 -30.74 -21.27 -4.12
C GLY A 300 -31.39 -21.96 -2.90
N VAL A 301 -30.63 -22.29 -1.86
CA VAL A 301 -31.11 -22.89 -0.61
C VAL A 301 -31.33 -21.81 0.46
N GLU A 302 -32.50 -21.81 1.09
CA GLU A 302 -32.79 -20.94 2.23
C GLU A 302 -32.04 -21.38 3.49
N LEU A 303 -31.35 -20.44 4.13
CA LEU A 303 -30.67 -20.62 5.40
C LEU A 303 -31.32 -19.71 6.46
N PRO A 304 -31.77 -20.26 7.60
CA PRO A 304 -32.31 -19.45 8.69
C PRO A 304 -31.19 -18.64 9.39
N ALA A 305 -31.53 -17.53 10.03
CA ALA A 305 -30.60 -16.82 10.90
C ALA A 305 -30.09 -17.75 12.01
N GLY A 306 -28.79 -17.71 12.30
CA GLY A 306 -28.13 -18.57 13.27
C GLY A 306 -27.76 -19.97 12.73
N ALA A 307 -28.01 -20.27 11.45
CA ALA A 307 -27.60 -21.52 10.83
C ALA A 307 -26.07 -21.71 10.94
N ARG A 308 -25.66 -22.85 11.51
CA ARG A 308 -24.26 -23.28 11.60
C ARG A 308 -23.84 -23.93 10.29
N LEU A 309 -22.81 -23.37 9.66
CA LEU A 309 -22.30 -23.82 8.38
C LEU A 309 -20.97 -24.55 8.57
N GLY A 310 -20.74 -25.58 7.77
CA GLY A 310 -19.44 -26.19 7.56
C GLY A 310 -18.98 -25.88 6.14
N ILE A 311 -17.95 -25.04 6.02
CA ILE A 311 -17.39 -24.60 4.75
C ILE A 311 -16.36 -25.65 4.29
N CYS A 312 -16.75 -26.52 3.36
CA CYS A 312 -15.96 -27.70 2.97
C CYS A 312 -14.95 -27.38 1.86
N ILE A 313 -13.81 -26.79 2.22
CA ILE A 313 -12.70 -26.51 1.29
C ILE A 313 -12.21 -27.76 0.56
N LEU A 314 -12.16 -28.90 1.26
CA LEU A 314 -11.75 -30.18 0.68
C LEU A 314 -12.67 -30.63 -0.46
N SER A 315 -13.94 -30.26 -0.40
CA SER A 315 -14.90 -30.46 -1.48
C SER A 315 -14.74 -29.40 -2.57
N ALA A 316 -14.70 -28.12 -2.18
CA ALA A 316 -14.63 -27.01 -3.11
C ALA A 316 -13.43 -27.11 -4.04
N ASN A 317 -12.25 -27.50 -3.54
CA ASN A 317 -11.04 -27.66 -4.37
C ASN A 317 -11.06 -28.89 -5.30
N ARG A 318 -12.11 -29.72 -5.21
CA ARG A 318 -12.38 -30.87 -6.09
C ARG A 318 -13.61 -30.63 -6.98
N ASP A 319 -14.11 -29.40 -7.06
CA ASP A 319 -15.29 -29.08 -7.85
C ASP A 319 -15.00 -29.20 -9.35
N GLU A 320 -15.68 -30.15 -9.99
CA GLU A 320 -15.51 -30.49 -11.39
C GLU A 320 -16.01 -29.38 -12.34
N SER A 321 -16.78 -28.42 -11.85
CA SER A 321 -17.16 -27.22 -12.61
C SER A 321 -16.02 -26.20 -12.74
N VAL A 322 -15.01 -26.28 -11.87
CA VAL A 322 -13.85 -25.38 -11.86
C VAL A 322 -12.63 -26.03 -12.49
N TRP A 323 -12.33 -27.28 -12.10
CA TRP A 323 -11.19 -28.03 -12.62
C TRP A 323 -11.62 -29.27 -13.39
N ALA A 324 -11.09 -29.44 -14.60
CA ALA A 324 -11.18 -30.72 -15.30
C ALA A 324 -10.32 -31.78 -14.57
N ARG A 325 -10.83 -33.02 -14.46
CA ARG A 325 -10.18 -34.12 -13.72
C ARG A 325 -9.74 -33.66 -12.32
N ALA A 326 -10.66 -33.01 -11.60
CA ALA A 326 -10.38 -32.36 -10.32
C ALA A 326 -9.88 -33.34 -9.23
N ASP A 327 -10.21 -34.62 -9.38
CA ASP A 327 -9.85 -35.70 -8.48
C ASP A 327 -8.45 -36.29 -8.70
N GLU A 328 -7.81 -35.99 -9.83
CA GLU A 328 -6.43 -36.38 -10.13
C GLU A 328 -5.44 -35.34 -9.59
N PHE A 329 -4.25 -35.80 -9.18
CA PHE A 329 -3.09 -34.92 -8.93
C PHE A 329 -2.39 -34.66 -10.26
N ASP A 330 -2.28 -33.39 -10.67
CA ASP A 330 -1.71 -33.01 -11.96
C ASP A 330 -1.05 -31.63 -11.89
N ILE A 331 0.29 -31.60 -11.85
CA ILE A 331 1.09 -30.36 -11.85
C ILE A 331 1.11 -29.64 -13.20
N HIS A 332 0.58 -30.26 -14.27
CA HIS A 332 0.50 -29.65 -15.60
C HIS A 332 -0.89 -29.08 -15.89
N ARG A 333 -1.77 -29.07 -14.88
CA ARG A 333 -3.11 -28.50 -14.97
C ARG A 333 -3.04 -26.99 -15.17
N GLU A 334 -4.04 -26.45 -15.88
CA GLU A 334 -4.34 -25.02 -15.88
C GLU A 334 -4.45 -24.47 -14.45
N VAL A 335 -3.64 -23.46 -14.13
CA VAL A 335 -3.60 -22.82 -12.81
C VAL A 335 -4.88 -22.01 -12.61
N LYS A 336 -5.65 -22.35 -11.57
CA LYS A 336 -6.83 -21.59 -11.14
C LYS A 336 -6.79 -21.39 -9.62
N PRO A 337 -7.43 -20.33 -9.09
CA PRO A 337 -7.39 -20.07 -7.65
C PRO A 337 -8.02 -21.21 -6.83
N HIS A 338 -7.22 -21.90 -6.02
CA HIS A 338 -7.73 -22.82 -5.01
C HIS A 338 -8.10 -22.09 -3.71
N LEU A 339 -8.87 -22.73 -2.83
CA LEU A 339 -9.38 -22.13 -1.59
C LEU A 339 -8.70 -22.65 -0.32
N ALA A 340 -7.60 -23.41 -0.44
CA ALA A 340 -6.87 -23.98 0.70
C ALA A 340 -6.44 -22.93 1.76
N PHE A 341 -6.17 -21.69 1.34
CA PHE A 341 -5.82 -20.59 2.23
C PHE A 341 -6.96 -19.61 2.54
N SER A 342 -8.21 -19.92 2.16
CA SER A 342 -9.33 -18.97 2.12
C SER A 342 -9.07 -17.79 1.16
N LYS A 343 -10.09 -16.97 0.92
CA LYS A 343 -10.06 -15.76 0.08
C LYS A 343 -10.74 -14.55 0.74
N GLY A 344 -11.18 -14.69 1.99
CA GLY A 344 -11.87 -13.66 2.76
C GLY A 344 -10.96 -12.84 3.65
N THR A 345 -11.54 -12.11 4.60
CA THR A 345 -10.80 -11.34 5.62
C THR A 345 -9.85 -12.22 6.44
N HIS A 346 -10.18 -13.49 6.62
CA HIS A 346 -9.37 -14.48 7.32
C HIS A 346 -8.38 -15.26 6.43
N VAL A 347 -8.02 -14.74 5.25
CA VAL A 347 -6.99 -15.36 4.40
C VAL A 347 -5.74 -15.72 5.21
N CYS A 348 -5.18 -16.91 4.97
CA CYS A 348 -4.13 -17.48 5.82
C CYS A 348 -2.93 -16.55 5.94
N LEU A 349 -2.60 -16.19 7.19
CA LEU A 349 -1.47 -15.32 7.50
C LEU A 349 -0.13 -16.03 7.27
N GLY A 350 -0.07 -17.34 7.53
CA GLY A 350 1.12 -18.16 7.38
C GLY A 350 1.37 -18.70 5.96
N ALA A 351 0.57 -18.32 4.95
CA ALA A 351 0.62 -18.93 3.62
C ALA A 351 2.02 -18.86 2.97
N ARG A 352 2.72 -17.74 3.12
CA ARG A 352 4.09 -17.57 2.61
C ARG A 352 5.11 -18.41 3.37
N ALA A 353 5.00 -18.46 4.70
CA ALA A 353 5.88 -19.27 5.54
C ALA A 353 5.71 -20.76 5.20
N ALA A 354 4.48 -21.25 5.08
CA ALA A 354 4.20 -22.64 4.70
C ALA A 354 4.73 -22.99 3.30
N ARG A 355 4.61 -22.08 2.33
CA ARG A 355 5.18 -22.29 0.99
C ARG A 355 6.70 -22.36 1.03
N ALA A 356 7.37 -21.44 1.74
CA ALA A 356 8.83 -21.47 1.89
C ALA A 356 9.29 -22.75 2.61
N GLU A 357 8.64 -23.09 3.72
CA GLU A 357 8.93 -24.28 4.51
C GLU A 357 8.82 -25.58 3.69
N VAL A 358 7.74 -25.74 2.92
CA VAL A 358 7.45 -27.00 2.22
C VAL A 358 8.09 -27.03 0.82
N ALA A 359 7.81 -26.02 -0.01
CA ALA A 359 8.19 -26.01 -1.42
C ALA A 359 9.65 -25.59 -1.64
N GLU A 360 10.13 -24.56 -0.93
CA GLU A 360 11.49 -24.04 -1.14
C GLU A 360 12.53 -24.82 -0.33
N VAL A 361 12.13 -25.44 0.78
CA VAL A 361 13.06 -26.13 1.70
C VAL A 361 12.83 -27.64 1.73
N ALA A 362 11.73 -28.12 2.33
CA ALA A 362 11.62 -29.52 2.73
C ALA A 362 11.57 -30.51 1.56
N LEU A 363 10.75 -30.22 0.55
CA LEU A 363 10.61 -31.08 -0.63
C LEU A 363 11.92 -31.19 -1.43
N PRO A 364 12.58 -30.08 -1.85
CA PRO A 364 13.89 -30.14 -2.49
C PRO A 364 14.90 -30.91 -1.63
N LEU A 365 14.97 -30.58 -0.34
CA LEU A 365 15.92 -31.19 0.58
C LEU A 365 15.77 -32.71 0.65
N LEU A 366 14.53 -33.20 0.78
CA LEU A 366 14.21 -34.62 0.85
C LEU A 366 14.59 -35.36 -0.45
N PHE A 367 14.12 -34.86 -1.61
CA PHE A 367 14.30 -35.53 -2.90
C PHE A 367 15.73 -35.41 -3.44
N ASP A 368 16.48 -34.36 -3.09
CA ASP A 368 17.87 -34.20 -3.49
C ASP A 368 18.83 -35.11 -2.73
N HIS A 369 18.54 -35.42 -1.47
CA HIS A 369 19.46 -36.14 -0.61
C HIS A 369 19.15 -37.64 -0.52
N LEU A 370 17.89 -38.05 -0.57
CA LEU A 370 17.49 -39.46 -0.50
C LEU A 370 17.41 -40.08 -1.90
N LYS A 371 18.48 -40.74 -2.34
CA LYS A 371 18.57 -41.32 -3.69
C LYS A 371 17.81 -42.64 -3.76
N GLY A 372 16.91 -42.70 -4.74
CA GLY A 372 15.98 -43.83 -4.87
C GLY A 372 14.89 -43.82 -3.81
N LEU A 373 14.53 -42.66 -3.25
CA LEU A 373 13.38 -42.52 -2.35
C LEU A 373 12.13 -43.13 -2.99
N ALA A 374 11.46 -44.03 -2.28
CA ALA A 374 10.27 -44.76 -2.69
C ALA A 374 9.38 -45.06 -1.48
N LEU A 375 8.11 -45.41 -1.73
CA LEU A 375 7.26 -45.99 -0.68
C LEU A 375 7.83 -47.33 -0.23
N ASP A 376 7.72 -47.63 1.07
CA ASP A 376 8.05 -48.96 1.58
C ASP A 376 7.04 -49.99 1.01
N PRO A 377 7.51 -51.04 0.29
CA PRO A 377 6.61 -52.05 -0.26
C PRO A 377 5.92 -52.92 0.80
N ASP A 378 6.47 -53.02 2.01
CA ASP A 378 5.94 -53.87 3.08
C ASP A 378 4.97 -53.14 4.01
N HIS A 379 4.96 -51.79 3.97
CA HIS A 379 4.14 -50.96 4.84
C HIS A 379 3.36 -49.90 4.05
N ALA A 380 2.06 -50.14 3.86
CA ALA A 380 1.20 -49.24 3.09
C ALA A 380 1.02 -47.86 3.79
N PRO A 381 1.09 -46.74 3.05
CA PRO A 381 0.74 -45.43 3.57
C PRO A 381 -0.73 -45.37 4.01
N THR A 382 -1.01 -44.56 5.03
CA THR A 382 -2.37 -44.33 5.51
C THR A 382 -2.70 -42.84 5.49
N ILE A 383 -3.95 -42.51 5.16
CA ILE A 383 -4.48 -41.14 5.05
C ILE A 383 -5.82 -41.10 5.76
N GLY A 384 -6.18 -39.98 6.37
CA GLY A 384 -7.46 -39.85 7.06
C GLY A 384 -7.83 -38.42 7.40
N GLY A 385 -9.08 -38.25 7.82
CA GLY A 385 -9.64 -36.97 8.26
C GLY A 385 -10.40 -36.22 7.16
N TRP A 386 -11.20 -35.23 7.59
CA TRP A 386 -12.10 -34.45 6.70
C TRP A 386 -12.25 -32.99 7.13
N VAL A 387 -12.17 -32.71 8.44
CA VAL A 387 -12.02 -31.34 8.98
C VAL A 387 -10.58 -30.88 8.79
N PHE A 388 -9.64 -31.75 9.13
CA PHE A 388 -8.24 -31.71 8.75
C PHE A 388 -7.93 -33.01 8.05
N ARG A 389 -7.18 -32.99 6.94
CA ARG A 389 -6.87 -34.21 6.17
C ARG A 389 -5.41 -34.21 5.73
N GLY A 390 -4.75 -35.33 6.00
CA GLY A 390 -3.34 -35.54 5.66
C GLY A 390 -2.94 -37.01 5.85
N MET A 391 -1.67 -37.29 5.57
CA MET A 391 -1.09 -38.62 5.77
C MET A 391 -0.97 -38.92 7.26
N LEU A 392 -1.53 -40.04 7.71
CA LEU A 392 -1.39 -40.53 9.09
C LEU A 392 -0.09 -41.32 9.28
N SER A 393 0.37 -42.00 8.23
CA SER A 393 1.69 -42.61 8.13
C SER A 393 2.14 -42.67 6.68
N LEU A 394 3.44 -42.47 6.45
CA LEU A 394 4.06 -42.57 5.14
C LEU A 394 5.44 -43.26 5.25
N PRO A 395 5.46 -44.59 5.43
CA PRO A 395 6.71 -45.35 5.44
C PRO A 395 7.44 -45.27 4.10
N VAL A 396 8.71 -44.90 4.12
CA VAL A 396 9.53 -44.73 2.91
C VAL A 396 10.88 -45.42 3.02
N THR A 397 11.43 -45.80 1.87
CA THR A 397 12.74 -46.42 1.72
C THR A 397 13.59 -45.65 0.73
N TRP A 398 14.92 -45.74 0.83
CA TRP A 398 15.88 -45.15 -0.10
C TRP A 398 17.12 -46.03 -0.21
N ARG A 399 17.86 -45.88 -1.31
CA ARG A 399 19.05 -46.73 -1.60
C ARG A 399 20.34 -46.11 -1.08
N ASP A 400 20.52 -44.83 -1.33
CA ASP A 400 21.74 -44.09 -0.98
C ASP A 400 21.39 -42.71 -0.43
N VAL A 401 22.33 -42.13 0.33
CA VAL A 401 22.21 -40.80 0.89
C VAL A 401 23.31 -39.92 0.32
N LYS A 402 22.94 -38.78 -0.28
CA LYS A 402 23.91 -37.74 -0.66
C LYS A 402 24.35 -37.01 0.61
N PRO A 403 25.66 -36.76 0.82
CA PRO A 403 26.13 -36.06 2.02
C PRO A 403 25.50 -34.67 2.17
N LEU A 404 24.98 -34.40 3.36
CA LEU A 404 24.57 -33.07 3.81
C LEU A 404 25.85 -32.25 4.05
N GLY A 405 26.40 -31.59 3.02
CA GLY A 405 27.71 -30.89 3.10
C GLY A 405 27.84 -29.88 4.26
N ASN A 406 29.06 -29.54 4.69
CA ASN A 406 29.28 -28.60 5.80
C ASN A 406 28.76 -27.19 5.47
N ALA A 407 28.05 -26.57 6.43
CA ALA A 407 27.47 -25.25 6.32
C ALA A 407 28.52 -24.21 5.89
N THR A 408 28.39 -23.70 4.67
CA THR A 408 29.14 -22.54 4.20
C THR A 408 28.12 -21.46 3.90
N ARG A 409 28.17 -20.36 4.67
CA ARG A 409 27.42 -19.12 4.39
C ARG A 409 27.64 -18.75 2.92
N VAL A 410 26.56 -18.65 2.16
CA VAL A 410 26.60 -18.14 0.78
C VAL A 410 27.03 -16.67 0.85
N ALA A 411 28.19 -16.36 0.28
CA ALA A 411 28.69 -15.01 0.10
C ALA A 411 28.15 -14.46 -1.23
N VAL A 412 27.35 -13.40 -1.16
CA VAL A 412 26.89 -12.65 -2.33
C VAL A 412 28.05 -11.77 -2.79
N GLY A 413 28.62 -12.13 -3.93
CA GLY A 413 29.82 -11.52 -4.50
C GLY A 413 29.52 -10.28 -5.33
N ALA A 414 30.28 -9.22 -5.06
CA ALA A 414 30.40 -8.02 -5.86
C ALA A 414 30.90 -8.31 -7.29
N ALA A 415 30.20 -7.77 -8.28
CA ALA A 415 30.69 -7.68 -9.66
C ALA A 415 30.13 -6.42 -10.35
N ALA A 416 30.75 -5.28 -10.10
CA ALA A 416 30.66 -4.10 -10.97
C ALA A 416 31.86 -3.17 -10.73
N ALA A 417 33.02 -3.55 -11.26
CA ALA A 417 34.17 -2.64 -11.36
C ALA A 417 34.92 -2.94 -12.66
N ALA A 418 34.55 -2.21 -13.72
CA ALA A 418 35.43 -1.72 -14.80
C ALA A 418 34.59 -1.32 -16.03
N ALA A 419 34.18 -0.06 -16.10
CA ALA A 419 33.84 0.62 -17.34
C ALA A 419 34.44 2.04 -17.29
N GLU A 420 35.06 2.47 -18.39
CA GLU A 420 35.90 3.67 -18.52
C GLU A 420 35.21 4.97 -18.06
N GLN A 421 35.92 5.77 -17.25
CA GLN A 421 35.45 7.04 -16.68
C GLN A 421 35.25 8.12 -17.77
N ALA A 422 34.00 8.35 -18.16
CA ALA A 422 33.56 9.67 -18.62
C ALA A 422 33.50 10.62 -17.40
N ALA A 423 33.83 11.91 -17.60
CA ALA A 423 33.80 12.90 -16.52
C ALA A 423 32.37 13.12 -16.00
N THR A 424 32.14 12.83 -14.73
CA THR A 424 30.82 12.86 -14.10
C THR A 424 30.44 14.30 -13.70
N PRO A 425 29.26 14.82 -14.10
CA PRO A 425 28.86 16.20 -13.77
C PRO A 425 28.55 16.40 -12.29
N HIS A 426 28.83 17.60 -11.79
CA HIS A 426 28.36 18.10 -10.49
C HIS A 426 27.28 19.17 -10.67
N VAL A 427 26.10 18.94 -10.09
CA VAL A 427 24.90 19.76 -10.23
C VAL A 427 24.50 20.36 -8.88
N ALA A 428 24.26 21.67 -8.83
CA ALA A 428 23.59 22.32 -7.69
C ALA A 428 22.14 22.64 -8.05
N ILE A 429 21.21 22.30 -7.16
CA ILE A 429 19.79 22.64 -7.27
C ILE A 429 19.42 23.50 -6.07
N VAL A 430 19.05 24.76 -6.32
CA VAL A 430 18.69 25.74 -5.29
C VAL A 430 17.19 25.69 -5.04
N GLY A 431 16.79 25.06 -3.94
CA GLY A 431 15.42 24.81 -3.52
C GLY A 431 15.08 23.32 -3.56
N SER A 432 14.60 22.79 -2.43
CA SER A 432 14.25 21.38 -2.25
C SER A 432 12.73 21.12 -2.26
N GLY A 433 11.96 22.04 -2.84
CA GLY A 433 10.54 21.80 -3.13
C GLY A 433 10.33 20.79 -4.25
N PRO A 434 9.07 20.49 -4.63
CA PRO A 434 8.77 19.50 -5.67
C PRO A 434 9.55 19.70 -6.97
N ALA A 435 9.66 20.95 -7.45
CA ALA A 435 10.42 21.25 -8.66
C ALA A 435 11.91 20.88 -8.52
N GLY A 436 12.53 21.11 -7.36
CA GLY A 436 13.94 20.77 -7.14
C GLY A 436 14.14 19.26 -7.03
N CYS A 437 13.33 18.57 -6.22
CA CYS A 437 13.42 17.13 -6.03
C CYS A 437 13.12 16.35 -7.32
N PHE A 438 12.07 16.72 -8.07
CA PHE A 438 11.81 16.09 -9.38
C PHE A 438 12.94 16.38 -10.38
N THR A 439 13.49 17.60 -10.41
CA THR A 439 14.64 17.90 -11.29
C THR A 439 15.83 17.03 -10.95
N ALA A 440 16.13 16.86 -9.65
CA ALA A 440 17.21 16.00 -9.20
C ALA A 440 17.02 14.55 -9.66
N LYS A 441 15.81 14.02 -9.44
CA LYS A 441 15.42 12.66 -9.84
C LYS A 441 15.56 12.45 -11.35
N GLU A 442 15.06 13.38 -12.17
CA GLU A 442 15.13 13.28 -13.63
C GLU A 442 16.57 13.43 -14.18
N ILE A 443 17.38 14.28 -13.55
CA ILE A 443 18.82 14.39 -13.86
C ILE A 443 19.53 13.08 -13.52
N GLN A 444 19.29 12.51 -12.34
CA GLN A 444 19.86 11.24 -11.91
C GLN A 444 19.47 10.08 -12.84
N ARG A 445 18.20 10.03 -13.26
CA ARG A 445 17.68 9.03 -14.20
C ARG A 445 18.36 9.09 -15.57
N ARG A 446 18.58 10.30 -16.09
CA ARG A 446 19.21 10.53 -17.41
C ARG A 446 20.72 10.40 -17.40
N MET A 447 21.37 10.70 -16.28
CA MET A 447 22.83 10.72 -16.14
C MET A 447 23.25 9.89 -14.92
N PRO A 448 23.30 8.55 -15.03
CA PRO A 448 23.73 7.69 -13.95
C PRO A 448 25.13 8.07 -13.45
N GLY A 449 25.27 8.28 -12.14
CA GLY A 449 26.53 8.68 -11.49
C GLY A 449 26.67 10.17 -11.19
N VAL A 450 25.85 11.06 -11.77
CA VAL A 450 25.83 12.51 -11.50
C VAL A 450 25.82 12.83 -9.99
N HIS A 451 26.66 13.78 -9.57
CA HIS A 451 26.65 14.30 -8.21
C HIS A 451 25.69 15.48 -8.10
N ILE A 452 24.75 15.45 -7.14
CA ILE A 452 23.71 16.47 -6.98
C ILE A 452 23.73 17.00 -5.54
N ASP A 453 23.85 18.32 -5.41
CA ASP A 453 23.62 19.03 -4.15
C ASP A 453 22.27 19.76 -4.20
N LEU A 454 21.32 19.35 -3.36
CA LEU A 454 20.07 20.08 -3.13
C LEU A 454 20.28 21.07 -1.99
N ILE A 455 20.29 22.35 -2.31
CA ILE A 455 20.57 23.43 -1.38
C ILE A 455 19.26 24.12 -1.00
N ASP A 456 18.93 24.15 0.28
CA ASP A 456 17.73 24.82 0.79
C ASP A 456 18.05 25.83 1.89
N ARG A 457 17.29 26.91 1.93
CA ARG A 457 17.39 27.90 3.00
C ARG A 457 16.96 27.32 4.33
N LEU A 458 15.96 26.45 4.35
CA LEU A 458 15.46 25.84 5.58
C LEU A 458 16.28 24.59 5.94
N PRO A 459 16.37 24.24 7.23
CA PRO A 459 16.99 22.97 7.65
C PRO A 459 16.13 21.75 7.30
N VAL A 460 14.94 21.95 6.73
CA VAL A 460 14.00 20.90 6.33
C VAL A 460 13.73 20.97 4.84
N PRO A 461 13.59 19.83 4.15
CA PRO A 461 13.32 19.80 2.72
C PRO A 461 11.83 19.95 2.38
N TYR A 462 11.49 19.76 1.10
CA TYR A 462 10.14 19.60 0.53
C TYR A 462 9.35 20.88 0.25
N GLY A 463 9.80 22.04 0.72
CA GLY A 463 9.22 23.34 0.36
C GLY A 463 7.68 23.38 0.50
N LEU A 464 6.98 23.74 -0.58
CA LEU A 464 5.50 23.82 -0.57
C LEU A 464 4.79 22.47 -0.40
N LEU A 465 5.45 21.32 -0.59
CA LEU A 465 4.84 20.05 -0.21
C LEU A 465 4.63 19.98 1.32
N ARG A 466 5.59 20.49 2.08
CA ARG A 466 5.52 20.56 3.55
C ARG A 466 4.74 21.78 4.05
N TYR A 467 4.92 22.94 3.42
CA TYR A 467 4.43 24.23 3.90
C TYR A 467 3.35 24.91 3.06
N GLY A 468 2.99 24.34 1.91
CA GLY A 468 1.98 24.88 1.00
C GLY A 468 0.73 24.02 0.93
N VAL A 469 0.87 22.72 0.69
CA VAL A 469 -0.23 21.76 0.74
C VAL A 469 -0.91 21.85 2.11
N ALA A 470 -2.23 21.94 2.10
CA ALA A 470 -3.02 22.10 3.32
C ALA A 470 -2.75 20.97 4.32
N GLY A 471 -2.76 21.29 5.61
CA GLY A 471 -2.36 20.35 6.66
C GLY A 471 -3.31 19.18 6.87
N ASP A 472 -4.55 19.32 6.40
CA ASP A 472 -5.56 18.26 6.33
C ASP A 472 -5.43 17.38 5.07
N HIS A 473 -4.60 17.74 4.09
CA HIS A 473 -4.36 16.97 2.85
C HIS A 473 -3.13 16.06 2.92
N GLN A 474 -3.06 15.21 3.95
CA GLN A 474 -1.90 14.31 4.16
C GLN A 474 -1.65 13.33 3.00
N GLY A 475 -2.71 12.90 2.29
CA GLY A 475 -2.58 12.04 1.11
C GLY A 475 -1.71 12.66 0.00
N THR A 476 -1.82 13.97 -0.22
CA THR A 476 -0.97 14.70 -1.18
C THR A 476 0.46 14.86 -0.67
N LYS A 477 0.64 15.02 0.65
CA LYS A 477 1.97 15.13 1.28
C LYS A 477 2.79 13.84 1.18
N ALA A 478 2.15 12.68 0.95
CA ALA A 478 2.80 11.39 0.78
C ALA A 478 3.80 11.32 -0.38
N VAL A 479 3.77 12.27 -1.33
CA VAL A 479 4.80 12.43 -2.37
C VAL A 479 6.20 12.57 -1.76
N SER A 480 6.32 13.04 -0.51
CA SER A 480 7.61 13.16 0.19
C SER A 480 8.37 11.84 0.24
N ARG A 481 7.68 10.70 0.29
CA ARG A 481 8.31 9.36 0.29
C ARG A 481 9.08 9.07 -0.99
N GLN A 482 8.67 9.66 -2.13
CA GLN A 482 9.45 9.59 -3.36
C GLN A 482 10.77 10.36 -3.23
N PHE A 483 10.72 11.49 -2.51
CA PHE A 483 11.89 12.34 -2.31
C PHE A 483 12.80 11.84 -1.20
N ASP A 484 12.28 11.11 -0.20
CA ASP A 484 13.09 10.45 0.81
C ASP A 484 14.08 9.48 0.14
N ARG A 485 13.61 8.69 -0.85
CA ARG A 485 14.43 7.78 -1.66
C ARG A 485 15.51 8.47 -2.48
N LEU A 486 15.28 9.70 -2.93
CA LEU A 486 16.30 10.50 -3.63
C LEU A 486 17.55 10.69 -2.75
N PHE A 487 17.36 10.88 -1.44
CA PHE A 487 18.45 11.10 -0.48
C PHE A 487 19.11 9.81 0.03
N GLU A 488 18.63 8.64 -0.38
CA GLU A 488 19.32 7.36 -0.14
C GLU A 488 20.49 7.15 -1.10
N SER A 489 20.49 7.85 -2.23
CA SER A 489 21.58 7.82 -3.21
C SER A 489 22.86 8.42 -2.62
N PRO A 490 24.02 7.72 -2.70
CA PRO A 490 25.29 8.27 -2.23
C PRO A 490 25.77 9.48 -3.05
N ASN A 491 25.18 9.71 -4.23
CA ASN A 491 25.53 10.82 -5.11
C ASN A 491 24.64 12.05 -4.92
N VAL A 492 23.62 11.98 -4.06
CA VAL A 492 22.73 13.10 -3.76
C VAL A 492 22.94 13.55 -2.32
N ARG A 493 23.14 14.85 -2.12
CA ARG A 493 23.36 15.44 -0.80
C ARG A 493 22.40 16.58 -0.56
N PHE A 494 21.72 16.55 0.58
CA PHE A 494 20.93 17.67 1.08
C PHE A 494 21.83 18.64 1.86
N ILE A 495 21.71 19.93 1.56
CA ILE A 495 22.41 21.04 2.21
C ILE A 495 21.36 22.07 2.63
N GLY A 496 20.71 21.83 3.78
CA GLY A 496 19.76 22.74 4.39
C GLY A 496 20.42 23.83 5.23
N ASN A 497 19.64 24.80 5.69
CA ASN A 497 20.11 25.98 6.43
C ASN A 497 21.12 26.84 5.65
N THR A 498 20.96 26.93 4.32
CA THR A 498 21.89 27.63 3.43
C THR A 498 21.15 28.59 2.52
N THR A 499 21.25 29.90 2.80
CA THR A 499 20.65 30.96 2.00
C THR A 499 21.63 31.44 0.94
N ILE A 500 21.21 31.41 -0.32
CA ILE A 500 22.00 31.99 -1.41
C ILE A 500 22.05 33.51 -1.26
N GLY A 501 23.25 34.07 -1.37
CA GLY A 501 23.57 35.47 -1.10
C GLY A 501 23.99 35.78 0.33
N ARG A 502 23.83 34.83 1.28
CA ARG A 502 24.27 34.99 2.68
C ARG A 502 25.35 33.99 3.06
N GLU A 503 25.03 32.69 3.09
CA GLU A 503 26.00 31.63 3.38
C GLU A 503 26.84 31.26 2.15
N VAL A 504 26.23 31.27 0.96
CA VAL A 504 26.91 30.96 -0.31
C VAL A 504 26.54 32.03 -1.33
N SER A 505 27.54 32.69 -1.93
CA SER A 505 27.27 33.67 -3.00
C SER A 505 26.84 32.97 -4.29
N PHE A 506 26.05 33.66 -5.12
CA PHE A 506 25.66 33.12 -6.43
C PHE A 506 26.88 32.85 -7.34
N GLU A 507 27.91 33.70 -7.26
CA GLU A 507 29.18 33.50 -7.97
C GLU A 507 29.91 32.22 -7.52
N ALA A 508 29.91 31.91 -6.21
CA ALA A 508 30.48 30.68 -5.69
C ALA A 508 29.74 29.44 -6.23
N LEU A 509 28.40 29.48 -6.30
CA LEU A 509 27.62 28.42 -6.95
C LEU A 509 28.00 28.25 -8.43
N ARG A 510 28.07 29.36 -9.17
CA ARG A 510 28.37 29.35 -10.61
C ARG A 510 29.78 28.87 -10.92
N THR A 511 30.74 29.06 -10.02
CA THR A 511 32.13 28.61 -10.20
C THR A 511 32.37 27.20 -9.64
N GLY A 512 31.59 26.78 -8.65
CA GLY A 512 31.73 25.49 -7.97
C GLY A 512 31.00 24.30 -8.61
N TYR A 513 29.97 24.51 -9.44
CA TYR A 513 29.16 23.44 -10.05
C TYR A 513 29.07 23.55 -11.55
N ASP A 514 29.09 22.43 -12.28
CA ASP A 514 28.97 22.43 -13.76
C ASP A 514 27.61 22.94 -14.20
N VAL A 515 26.57 22.56 -13.46
CA VAL A 515 25.18 22.95 -13.69
C VAL A 515 24.60 23.54 -12.41
N VAL A 516 23.91 24.67 -12.53
CA VAL A 516 23.10 25.27 -11.47
C VAL A 516 21.64 25.36 -11.92
N VAL A 517 20.73 24.78 -11.14
CA VAL A 517 19.29 24.88 -11.34
C VAL A 517 18.68 25.71 -10.22
N LEU A 518 17.92 26.75 -10.58
CA LEU A 518 17.17 27.57 -9.63
C LEU A 518 15.73 27.06 -9.56
N ALA A 519 15.38 26.49 -8.40
CA ALA A 519 14.10 25.84 -8.12
C ALA A 519 13.45 26.37 -6.83
N SER A 520 13.74 27.62 -6.45
CA SER A 520 13.30 28.24 -5.19
C SER A 520 11.79 28.58 -5.15
N GLY A 521 11.09 28.45 -6.27
CA GLY A 521 9.65 28.68 -6.36
C GLY A 521 9.23 30.15 -6.19
N ALA A 522 7.98 30.36 -5.79
CA ALA A 522 7.41 31.68 -5.56
C ALA A 522 6.64 31.68 -4.22
N CYS A 523 7.15 32.41 -3.24
CA CYS A 523 6.64 32.40 -1.87
C CYS A 523 5.92 33.70 -1.46
N ALA A 524 6.11 34.80 -2.18
CA ALA A 524 5.50 36.09 -1.83
C ALA A 524 4.07 36.19 -2.40
N ASP A 525 3.15 36.72 -1.59
CA ASP A 525 1.78 36.96 -2.01
C ASP A 525 1.69 38.11 -3.04
N ARG A 526 0.90 37.92 -4.09
CA ARG A 526 0.62 38.99 -5.05
C ARG A 526 -0.27 40.05 -4.40
N ARG A 527 0.11 41.32 -4.59
CA ARG A 527 -0.66 42.48 -4.14
C ARG A 527 -1.88 42.73 -5.01
N LEU A 528 -2.92 43.31 -4.40
CA LEU A 528 -4.19 43.57 -5.07
C LEU A 528 -4.12 44.86 -5.90
N ASP A 529 -3.19 45.76 -5.56
CA ASP A 529 -2.91 47.04 -6.20
C ASP A 529 -4.14 47.96 -6.24
N ILE A 530 -4.89 48.01 -5.13
CA ILE A 530 -6.06 48.88 -4.95
C ILE A 530 -5.92 49.79 -3.71
N PRO A 531 -6.63 50.94 -3.67
CA PRO A 531 -6.62 51.79 -2.49
C PRO A 531 -7.04 51.05 -1.22
N GLY A 532 -6.27 51.23 -0.14
CA GLY A 532 -6.52 50.63 1.16
C GLY A 532 -5.84 49.27 1.40
N GLU A 533 -5.08 48.73 0.45
CA GLU A 533 -4.38 47.44 0.64
C GLU A 533 -3.34 47.42 1.77
N ALA A 534 -2.87 48.61 2.20
CA ALA A 534 -1.89 48.75 3.29
C ALA A 534 -2.55 48.87 4.68
N LEU A 535 -3.88 48.77 4.79
CA LEU A 535 -4.58 48.81 6.07
C LEU A 535 -4.29 47.56 6.91
N THR A 536 -4.29 47.72 8.24
CA THR A 536 -4.20 46.58 9.17
C THR A 536 -5.40 45.65 8.96
N GLY A 537 -5.17 44.34 8.90
CA GLY A 537 -6.23 43.36 8.61
C GLY A 537 -6.31 42.93 7.14
N VAL A 538 -5.40 43.40 6.29
CA VAL A 538 -5.18 42.84 4.94
C VAL A 538 -4.03 41.83 5.02
N PHE A 539 -4.29 40.59 4.62
CA PHE A 539 -3.36 39.48 4.68
C PHE A 539 -3.23 38.79 3.33
N GLY A 540 -2.06 38.25 3.03
CA GLY A 540 -1.89 37.32 1.92
C GLY A 540 -2.33 35.91 2.30
N ALA A 541 -2.87 35.15 1.35
CA ALA A 541 -3.23 33.75 1.60
C ALA A 541 -2.01 32.91 2.02
N GLY A 542 -0.83 33.21 1.47
CA GLY A 542 0.43 32.56 1.83
C GLY A 542 0.82 32.75 3.29
N CYS A 543 0.58 33.92 3.87
CA CYS A 543 0.78 34.17 5.31
C CYS A 543 -0.08 33.24 6.16
N VAL A 544 -1.38 33.15 5.86
CA VAL A 544 -2.32 32.29 6.59
C VAL A 544 -1.95 30.81 6.44
N THR A 545 -1.69 30.35 5.21
CA THR A 545 -1.38 28.93 4.98
C THR A 545 -0.02 28.53 5.54
N ARG A 546 1.00 29.40 5.49
CA ARG A 546 2.30 29.16 6.13
C ARG A 546 2.18 29.05 7.64
N ARG A 547 1.38 29.92 8.28
CA ARG A 547 1.15 29.85 9.73
C ARG A 547 0.48 28.54 10.11
N LEU A 548 -0.61 28.17 9.42
CA LEU A 548 -1.31 26.90 9.65
C LEU A 548 -0.43 25.67 9.40
N ASN A 549 0.52 25.76 8.47
CA ASN A 549 1.48 24.70 8.18
C ASN A 549 2.76 24.75 9.05
N GLY A 550 2.86 25.64 10.04
CA GLY A 550 4.02 25.74 10.94
C GLY A 550 5.32 26.17 10.25
N HIS A 551 5.24 27.07 9.27
CA HIS A 551 6.44 27.57 8.58
C HIS A 551 7.25 28.52 9.49
N PRO A 552 8.58 28.34 9.62
CA PRO A 552 9.38 29.04 10.64
C PRO A 552 9.54 30.56 10.44
N ASP A 553 9.30 31.07 9.24
CA ASP A 553 9.28 32.52 8.99
C ASP A 553 7.96 33.19 9.42
N GLU A 554 6.92 32.42 9.74
CA GLU A 554 5.57 32.93 10.05
C GLU A 554 5.26 32.70 11.53
N THR A 555 5.79 33.59 12.37
CA THR A 555 5.69 33.47 13.84
C THR A 555 4.40 34.05 14.41
N ASP A 556 3.92 35.15 13.83
CA ASP A 556 2.73 35.84 14.32
C ASP A 556 1.47 35.26 13.69
N THR A 557 0.51 34.83 14.52
CA THR A 557 -0.80 34.38 14.01
C THR A 557 -1.63 35.60 13.59
N PRO A 558 -2.10 35.67 12.32
CA PRO A 558 -2.99 36.73 11.87
C PRO A 558 -4.24 36.87 12.73
N ILE A 559 -4.56 38.10 13.16
CA ILE A 559 -5.79 38.38 13.89
C ILE A 559 -6.91 38.66 12.89
N LEU A 560 -7.73 37.65 12.61
CA LEU A 560 -8.91 37.76 11.77
C LEU A 560 -10.11 38.24 12.60
N GLY A 561 -10.96 39.08 12.00
CA GLY A 561 -12.22 39.48 12.62
C GLY A 561 -13.39 38.60 12.23
N ARG A 562 -14.61 38.99 12.62
CA ARG A 562 -15.83 38.20 12.43
C ARG A 562 -16.19 37.95 10.96
N ARG A 563 -15.99 38.96 10.11
CA ARG A 563 -16.31 38.93 8.67
C ARG A 563 -15.03 39.03 7.86
N VAL A 564 -14.69 37.96 7.14
CA VAL A 564 -13.45 37.89 6.35
C VAL A 564 -13.77 37.82 4.87
N ALA A 565 -13.14 38.69 4.06
CA ALA A 565 -13.26 38.66 2.61
C ALA A 565 -12.04 38.00 1.96
N ILE A 566 -12.23 36.82 1.38
CA ILE A 566 -11.22 36.09 0.61
C ILE A 566 -11.35 36.50 -0.87
N VAL A 567 -10.35 37.21 -1.38
CA VAL A 567 -10.28 37.65 -2.78
C VAL A 567 -9.54 36.60 -3.60
N GLY A 568 -10.26 35.86 -4.44
CA GLY A 568 -9.74 34.77 -5.25
C GLY A 568 -10.67 33.55 -5.21
N GLN A 569 -10.66 32.77 -6.29
CA GLN A 569 -11.44 31.53 -6.44
C GLN A 569 -10.60 30.44 -7.11
N GLY A 570 -9.33 30.32 -6.70
CA GLY A 570 -8.47 29.18 -7.04
C GLY A 570 -8.33 28.24 -5.85
N ASN A 571 -7.65 27.11 -6.04
CA ASN A 571 -7.51 26.06 -5.01
C ASN A 571 -7.02 26.60 -3.65
N VAL A 572 -6.03 27.50 -3.64
CA VAL A 572 -5.53 28.11 -2.40
C VAL A 572 -6.60 28.92 -1.67
N ALA A 573 -7.49 29.61 -2.40
CA ALA A 573 -8.62 30.31 -1.79
C ALA A 573 -9.60 29.32 -1.15
N ILE A 574 -9.78 28.15 -1.77
CA ILE A 574 -10.64 27.08 -1.26
C ILE A 574 -10.01 26.38 -0.05
N ASP A 575 -8.69 26.19 -0.03
CA ASP A 575 -7.98 25.68 1.16
C ASP A 575 -8.12 26.65 2.33
N VAL A 576 -7.89 27.95 2.11
CA VAL A 576 -8.07 28.98 3.15
C VAL A 576 -9.53 29.00 3.62
N LEU A 577 -10.49 28.98 2.69
CA LEU A 577 -11.91 28.91 3.03
C LEU A 577 -12.22 27.68 3.89
N ARG A 578 -11.79 26.49 3.45
CA ARG A 578 -12.03 25.22 4.15
C ARG A 578 -11.45 25.27 5.55
N LEU A 579 -10.16 25.56 5.68
CA LEU A 579 -9.46 25.58 6.96
C LEU A 579 -10.03 26.63 7.93
N LEU A 580 -10.47 27.79 7.43
CA LEU A 580 -11.14 28.78 8.27
C LEU A 580 -12.60 28.43 8.60
N SER A 581 -13.19 27.48 7.86
CA SER A 581 -14.59 27.10 8.01
C SER A 581 -14.83 25.88 8.89
N ILE A 582 -13.87 24.97 9.05
CA ILE A 582 -14.02 23.71 9.79
C ILE A 582 -13.71 23.86 11.29
N GLN A 583 -14.06 22.86 12.10
CA GLN A 583 -13.74 22.83 13.52
C GLN A 583 -12.49 21.98 13.80
N SER A 584 -11.86 22.17 14.96
CA SER A 584 -10.66 21.41 15.38
C SER A 584 -10.88 19.90 15.47
N SER A 585 -12.14 19.46 15.67
CA SER A 585 -12.52 18.04 15.60
C SER A 585 -12.48 17.44 14.20
N ASP A 586 -12.57 18.27 13.16
CA ASP A 586 -12.52 17.84 11.75
C ASP A 586 -11.06 17.68 11.24
N LEU A 587 -10.08 18.04 12.07
CA LEU A 587 -8.65 18.01 11.76
C LEU A 587 -7.95 16.69 12.17
N GLU A 588 -8.71 15.64 12.49
CA GLU A 588 -8.18 14.32 12.82
C GLU A 588 -7.29 13.80 11.68
N GLY A 589 -6.08 13.35 12.02
CA GLY A 589 -5.09 12.90 11.04
C GLY A 589 -4.34 14.02 10.30
N SER A 590 -4.55 15.30 10.64
CA SER A 590 -3.80 16.43 10.07
C SER A 590 -2.45 16.68 10.77
N ASP A 591 -1.65 17.61 10.22
CA ASP A 591 -0.44 18.16 10.86
C ASP A 591 -0.60 19.63 11.32
N ILE A 592 -1.85 20.07 11.54
CA ILE A 592 -2.18 21.44 11.94
C ILE A 592 -2.19 21.55 13.47
N ASP A 593 -1.53 22.59 13.98
CA ASP A 593 -1.59 22.97 15.39
C ASP A 593 -2.98 23.52 15.75
N GLU A 594 -3.61 22.89 16.74
CA GLU A 594 -4.97 23.23 17.19
C GLU A 594 -5.06 24.66 17.75
N ALA A 595 -4.06 25.11 18.52
CA ALA A 595 -4.09 26.44 19.11
C ALA A 595 -3.95 27.53 18.03
N VAL A 596 -3.15 27.28 16.99
CA VAL A 596 -3.03 28.17 15.83
C VAL A 596 -4.34 28.23 15.03
N HIS A 597 -4.96 27.07 14.79
CA HIS A 597 -6.23 26.99 14.07
C HIS A 597 -7.37 27.68 14.83
N ASP A 598 -7.51 27.39 16.13
CA ASP A 598 -8.53 28.01 16.99
C ASP A 598 -8.35 29.53 17.03
N ALA A 599 -7.11 30.03 17.16
CA ALA A 599 -6.83 31.46 17.17
C ALA A 599 -7.24 32.16 15.86
N LEU A 600 -7.12 31.48 14.72
CA LEU A 600 -7.54 32.01 13.42
C LEU A 600 -9.06 31.97 13.20
N THR A 601 -9.76 30.99 13.78
CA THR A 601 -11.16 30.69 13.44
C THR A 601 -12.19 31.13 14.48
N CYS A 602 -11.77 31.36 15.73
CA CYS A 602 -12.68 31.52 16.88
C CYS A 602 -13.74 32.63 16.76
N GLU A 603 -13.46 33.72 16.03
CA GLU A 603 -14.40 34.85 15.90
C GLU A 603 -15.22 34.85 14.59
N ILE A 604 -14.88 33.98 13.63
CA ILE A 604 -15.42 34.03 12.27
C ILE A 604 -16.87 33.52 12.22
N ASP A 605 -17.79 34.36 11.74
CA ASP A 605 -19.18 33.99 11.45
C ASP A 605 -19.54 34.09 9.96
N THR A 606 -18.77 34.86 9.19
CA THR A 606 -19.05 35.15 7.79
C THR A 606 -17.77 35.14 6.95
N LEU A 607 -17.77 34.36 5.88
CA LEU A 607 -16.71 34.34 4.87
C LEU A 607 -17.27 34.80 3.53
N HIS A 608 -16.69 35.84 2.94
CA HIS A 608 -17.01 36.26 1.56
C HIS A 608 -15.93 35.74 0.61
N VAL A 609 -16.31 34.95 -0.39
CA VAL A 609 -15.38 34.40 -1.40
C VAL A 609 -15.61 35.10 -2.73
N ILE A 610 -14.68 35.95 -3.14
CA ILE A 610 -14.89 36.94 -4.20
C ILE A 610 -14.04 36.58 -5.42
N GLY A 611 -14.70 36.33 -6.55
CA GLY A 611 -14.05 36.05 -7.82
C GLY A 611 -14.59 36.89 -8.97
N ARG A 612 -13.67 37.35 -9.82
CA ARG A 612 -13.98 38.16 -11.01
C ARG A 612 -14.55 37.38 -12.20
N SER A 613 -14.56 36.05 -12.12
CA SER A 613 -15.01 35.17 -13.21
C SER A 613 -16.44 34.72 -12.99
N ILE A 614 -17.12 34.32 -14.06
CA ILE A 614 -18.31 33.46 -13.98
C ILE A 614 -17.97 32.13 -13.31
N ALA A 615 -18.96 31.47 -12.70
CA ALA A 615 -18.78 30.23 -11.93
C ALA A 615 -18.16 29.10 -12.77
N GLU A 616 -18.55 28.95 -14.03
CA GLU A 616 -18.05 27.93 -14.96
C GLU A 616 -16.56 28.10 -15.28
N LYS A 617 -16.03 29.33 -15.15
CA LYS A 617 -14.63 29.70 -15.40
C LYS A 617 -13.84 29.95 -14.11
N ALA A 618 -14.41 29.65 -12.95
CA ALA A 618 -13.68 29.72 -11.70
C ALA A 618 -12.51 28.70 -11.72
N ARG A 619 -11.44 29.02 -10.99
CA ARG A 619 -10.18 28.24 -11.04
C ARG A 619 -10.08 27.19 -9.96
N PHE A 620 -11.11 27.03 -9.13
CA PHE A 620 -11.18 25.94 -8.18
C PHE A 620 -11.42 24.61 -8.89
N ASP A 621 -10.92 23.55 -8.28
CA ASP A 621 -11.25 22.18 -8.63
C ASP A 621 -12.64 21.82 -8.06
N PRO A 622 -13.57 21.27 -8.86
CA PRO A 622 -14.84 20.74 -8.38
C PRO A 622 -14.73 19.80 -7.17
N VAL A 623 -13.66 18.99 -7.09
CA VAL A 623 -13.46 18.06 -5.98
C VAL A 623 -13.34 18.80 -4.65
N MET A 624 -12.55 19.87 -4.59
CA MET A 624 -12.38 20.67 -3.38
C MET A 624 -13.67 21.35 -2.93
N ILE A 625 -14.56 21.70 -3.88
CA ILE A 625 -15.87 22.24 -3.55
C ILE A 625 -16.77 21.15 -2.94
N ARG A 626 -16.73 19.93 -3.49
CA ARG A 626 -17.48 18.78 -2.93
C ARG A 626 -17.01 18.41 -1.52
N GLU A 627 -15.73 18.57 -1.21
CA GLU A 627 -15.20 18.40 0.15
C GLU A 627 -15.89 19.32 1.16
N LEU A 628 -16.13 20.59 0.80
CA LEU A 628 -16.81 21.55 1.68
C LEU A 628 -18.22 21.10 2.08
N GLY A 629 -18.91 20.38 1.19
CA GLY A 629 -20.26 19.89 1.44
C GLY A 629 -20.36 18.81 2.53
N ARG A 630 -19.22 18.27 3.00
CA ARG A 630 -19.18 17.25 4.06
C ARG A 630 -19.29 17.84 5.47
N PHE A 631 -19.00 19.13 5.62
CA PHE A 631 -18.97 19.79 6.92
C PHE A 631 -20.35 20.33 7.30
N THR A 632 -20.74 20.13 8.58
CA THR A 632 -22.06 20.51 9.08
C THR A 632 -22.07 21.91 9.67
N GLY A 633 -23.25 22.54 9.73
CA GLY A 633 -23.42 23.87 10.36
C GLY A 633 -22.91 25.06 9.53
N ILE A 634 -22.59 24.87 8.25
CA ILE A 634 -22.17 25.93 7.32
C ILE A 634 -23.27 26.17 6.28
N ARG A 635 -23.65 27.44 6.09
CA ARG A 635 -24.59 27.86 5.04
C ARG A 635 -23.85 28.49 3.87
N HIS A 636 -24.03 27.94 2.67
CA HIS A 636 -23.48 28.52 1.45
C HIS A 636 -24.55 29.32 0.70
N ARG A 637 -24.22 30.54 0.27
CA ARG A 637 -25.06 31.40 -0.56
C ARG A 637 -24.28 31.86 -1.78
N LEU A 638 -24.92 31.82 -2.95
CA LEU A 638 -24.26 32.13 -4.21
C LEU A 638 -24.86 33.41 -4.83
N HIS A 639 -23.99 34.31 -5.27
CA HIS A 639 -24.33 35.58 -5.92
C HIS A 639 -23.71 35.62 -7.32
N GLY A 640 -24.47 36.07 -8.31
CA GLY A 640 -24.00 36.16 -9.70
C GLY A 640 -23.98 34.82 -10.45
N VAL A 641 -24.75 33.83 -10.00
CA VAL A 641 -24.90 32.53 -10.67
C VAL A 641 -26.33 32.00 -10.53
N ASP A 642 -26.87 31.46 -11.62
CA ASP A 642 -28.16 30.75 -11.64
C ASP A 642 -27.92 29.26 -11.95
N LEU A 643 -27.96 28.43 -10.91
CA LEU A 643 -27.74 26.99 -11.02
C LEU A 643 -28.85 26.27 -11.80
N GLN A 644 -30.03 26.87 -12.01
CA GLN A 644 -31.13 26.22 -12.75
C GLN A 644 -30.96 26.33 -14.27
N ARG A 645 -30.13 27.28 -14.73
CA ARG A 645 -29.93 27.55 -16.16
C ARG A 645 -29.15 26.45 -16.90
N VAL A 646 -28.26 25.77 -16.19
CA VAL A 646 -27.48 24.63 -16.72
C VAL A 646 -28.04 23.35 -16.11
N PRO A 647 -28.38 22.30 -16.89
CA PRO A 647 -28.81 21.03 -16.31
C PRO A 647 -27.72 20.35 -15.46
N GLU A 648 -28.14 19.53 -14.49
CA GLU A 648 -27.22 18.69 -13.71
C GLU A 648 -26.43 17.74 -14.62
N GLY A 649 -25.14 17.54 -14.33
CA GLY A 649 -24.24 16.68 -15.10
C GLY A 649 -23.65 17.33 -16.36
N LYS A 650 -23.88 18.63 -16.60
CA LYS A 650 -23.32 19.36 -17.75
C LYS A 650 -22.05 20.15 -17.44
N ASP A 651 -21.83 20.53 -16.19
CA ASP A 651 -20.66 21.27 -15.76
C ASP A 651 -20.31 20.88 -14.33
N ALA A 652 -19.15 20.25 -14.15
CA ALA A 652 -18.72 19.70 -12.86
C ALA A 652 -18.58 20.78 -11.77
N ARG A 653 -18.22 22.03 -12.11
CA ARG A 653 -18.11 23.11 -11.12
C ARG A 653 -19.48 23.52 -10.62
N LEU A 654 -20.44 23.67 -11.53
CA LEU A 654 -21.82 24.01 -11.15
C LEU A 654 -22.47 22.87 -10.37
N ASP A 655 -22.22 21.62 -10.75
CA ASP A 655 -22.70 20.45 -10.00
C ASP A 655 -22.11 20.39 -8.58
N ALA A 656 -20.82 20.68 -8.43
CA ALA A 656 -20.19 20.76 -7.12
C ALA A 656 -20.80 21.88 -6.26
N LEU A 657 -21.07 23.05 -6.84
CA LEU A 657 -21.75 24.16 -6.14
C LEU A 657 -23.19 23.80 -5.76
N ARG A 658 -23.94 23.07 -6.60
CA ARG A 658 -25.31 22.60 -6.31
C ARG A 658 -25.36 21.70 -5.08
N ALA A 659 -24.31 20.90 -4.86
CA ALA A 659 -24.22 19.96 -3.75
C ALA A 659 -23.94 20.64 -2.40
N LEU A 660 -23.61 21.93 -2.37
CA LEU A 660 -23.32 22.64 -1.13
C LEU A 660 -24.61 22.93 -0.32
N PRO A 661 -24.57 22.77 1.02
CA PRO A 661 -25.71 23.07 1.89
C PRO A 661 -26.17 24.54 1.76
N GLY A 662 -27.42 24.74 1.38
CA GLY A 662 -28.05 26.06 1.23
C GLY A 662 -27.89 26.72 -0.14
N ALA A 663 -27.03 26.20 -1.03
CA ALA A 663 -26.75 26.80 -2.34
C ALA A 663 -27.95 26.78 -3.30
N SER A 664 -28.82 25.79 -3.19
CA SER A 664 -30.03 25.62 -4.03
C SER A 664 -31.33 26.11 -3.34
N GLY A 665 -31.22 26.87 -2.25
CA GLY A 665 -32.40 27.31 -1.46
C GLY A 665 -32.98 26.25 -0.53
N SER A 666 -32.28 25.12 -0.33
CA SER A 666 -32.63 24.10 0.65
C SER A 666 -32.54 24.66 2.08
N GLU A 667 -33.57 24.46 2.90
CA GLU A 667 -33.51 24.79 4.33
C GLU A 667 -32.46 23.91 5.03
N LEU A 668 -31.58 24.55 5.81
CA LEU A 668 -30.66 23.85 6.71
C LEU A 668 -31.41 23.43 7.97
N GLU A 669 -31.12 22.23 8.48
CA GLU A 669 -31.56 21.84 9.81
C GLU A 669 -30.80 22.66 10.86
N GLY A 670 -31.52 23.53 11.58
CA GLY A 670 -30.96 24.36 12.65
C GLY A 670 -30.39 25.71 12.20
N GLU A 671 -29.94 26.51 13.17
CA GLU A 671 -29.23 27.76 12.89
C GLU A 671 -27.79 27.46 12.46
N PRO A 672 -27.30 28.03 11.34
CA PRO A 672 -25.93 27.80 10.90
C PRO A 672 -24.97 28.51 11.85
N ARG A 673 -23.84 27.85 12.15
CA ARG A 673 -22.73 28.46 12.88
C ARG A 673 -22.05 29.55 12.05
N MET A 674 -22.00 29.37 10.73
CA MET A 674 -21.28 30.26 9.82
C MET A 674 -21.98 30.35 8.46
N THR A 675 -21.83 31.51 7.81
CA THR A 675 -22.28 31.72 6.43
C THR A 675 -21.10 31.96 5.50
N VAL A 676 -21.08 31.26 4.36
CA VAL A 676 -20.15 31.48 3.26
C VAL A 676 -20.90 32.09 2.08
N GLU A 677 -20.53 33.32 1.73
CA GLU A 677 -21.13 34.12 0.65
C GLU A 677 -20.19 34.11 -0.57
N TRP A 678 -20.60 33.46 -1.65
CA TRP A 678 -19.83 33.31 -2.88
C TRP A 678 -20.23 34.39 -3.88
N TRP A 679 -19.28 35.22 -4.31
CA TRP A 679 -19.51 36.30 -5.26
C TRP A 679 -18.80 36.00 -6.57
N PHE A 680 -19.57 35.67 -7.60
CA PHE A 680 -19.08 35.51 -8.98
C PHE A 680 -19.20 36.84 -9.74
N GLU A 681 -18.35 37.03 -10.76
CA GLU A 681 -18.27 38.27 -11.53
C GLU A 681 -18.08 39.56 -10.69
N ALA A 682 -17.47 39.41 -9.52
CA ALA A 682 -17.23 40.49 -8.57
C ALA A 682 -15.76 40.95 -8.62
N VAL A 683 -15.55 42.27 -8.75
CA VAL A 683 -14.20 42.86 -8.87
C VAL A 683 -13.96 43.85 -7.73
N PRO A 684 -13.04 43.58 -6.79
CA PRO A 684 -12.65 44.52 -5.75
C PRO A 684 -12.16 45.87 -6.31
N GLU A 685 -12.60 46.98 -5.74
CA GLU A 685 -12.24 48.34 -6.15
C GLU A 685 -11.43 49.10 -5.11
N CYS A 686 -11.81 49.00 -3.83
CA CYS A 686 -11.03 49.57 -2.72
C CYS A 686 -11.37 48.91 -1.38
N ILE A 687 -10.41 48.98 -0.45
CA ILE A 687 -10.58 48.59 0.96
C ILE A 687 -10.72 49.88 1.77
N LYS A 688 -11.76 49.95 2.60
CA LYS A 688 -12.08 51.13 3.41
C LYS A 688 -11.83 50.88 4.89
N GLY A 689 -11.38 51.94 5.56
CA GLY A 689 -11.21 52.01 7.00
C GLY A 689 -10.21 53.11 7.36
N GLN A 690 -10.14 53.48 8.64
CA GLN A 690 -9.20 54.51 9.10
C GLN A 690 -7.81 53.96 9.38
N ALA A 691 -7.71 52.96 10.26
CA ALA A 691 -6.45 52.31 10.64
C ALA A 691 -6.43 50.80 10.34
N ARG A 692 -7.61 50.20 10.20
CA ARG A 692 -7.82 48.79 9.90
C ARG A 692 -8.96 48.62 8.90
N VAL A 693 -9.08 47.42 8.34
CA VAL A 693 -10.21 47.07 7.45
C VAL A 693 -11.54 47.22 8.18
N GLU A 694 -12.48 47.94 7.57
CA GLU A 694 -13.88 48.08 8.01
C GLU A 694 -14.87 47.64 6.92
N ALA A 695 -14.47 47.76 5.64
CA ALA A 695 -15.27 47.33 4.51
C ALA A 695 -14.42 47.06 3.25
N LEU A 696 -14.93 46.19 2.38
CA LEU A 696 -14.42 45.98 1.02
C LEU A 696 -15.48 46.46 0.02
N THR A 697 -15.10 47.41 -0.84
CA THR A 697 -15.96 47.87 -1.95
C THR A 697 -15.58 47.11 -3.22
N MET A 698 -16.58 46.59 -3.93
CA MET A 698 -16.42 45.84 -5.17
C MET A 698 -17.47 46.23 -6.20
N ARG A 699 -17.16 46.01 -7.47
CA ARG A 699 -18.12 46.07 -8.57
C ARG A 699 -18.79 44.72 -8.73
N PHE A 700 -20.11 44.69 -8.76
CA PHE A 700 -20.92 43.48 -8.94
C PHE A 700 -22.20 43.86 -9.71
N GLU A 701 -22.52 43.10 -10.77
CA GLU A 701 -23.67 43.35 -11.66
C GLU A 701 -23.75 44.79 -12.23
N GLY A 702 -22.59 45.46 -12.38
CA GLY A 702 -22.50 46.83 -12.89
C GLY A 702 -22.69 47.92 -11.83
N GLU A 703 -22.93 47.55 -10.58
CA GLU A 703 -23.09 48.47 -9.45
C GLU A 703 -21.91 48.36 -8.45
N THR A 704 -21.73 49.40 -7.64
CA THR A 704 -20.76 49.41 -6.55
C THR A 704 -21.40 48.88 -5.28
N VAL A 705 -20.94 47.73 -4.79
CA VAL A 705 -21.40 47.07 -3.57
C VAL A 705 -20.33 47.21 -2.48
N SER A 706 -20.75 47.56 -1.26
CA SER A 706 -19.85 47.65 -0.10
C SER A 706 -20.17 46.53 0.89
N LEU A 707 -19.23 45.61 1.07
CA LEU A 707 -19.31 44.53 2.06
C LEU A 707 -18.67 44.98 3.37
N ALA A 708 -19.34 44.78 4.50
CA ALA A 708 -18.71 44.94 5.80
C ALA A 708 -17.70 43.80 6.00
N ALA A 709 -16.44 44.13 6.25
CA ALA A 709 -15.37 43.16 6.43
C ALA A 709 -14.40 43.68 7.48
N ASP A 710 -13.98 42.80 8.38
CA ASP A 710 -13.02 43.10 9.44
C ASP A 710 -11.60 42.67 9.03
N SER A 711 -11.50 41.82 8.01
CA SER A 711 -10.24 41.36 7.42
C SER A 711 -10.41 41.01 5.94
N VAL A 712 -9.33 41.16 5.16
CA VAL A 712 -9.26 40.77 3.74
C VAL A 712 -8.10 39.81 3.55
N ILE A 713 -8.32 38.66 2.91
CA ILE A 713 -7.28 37.70 2.53
C ILE A 713 -7.15 37.69 1.01
N THR A 714 -5.95 37.98 0.48
CA THR A 714 -5.69 37.95 -0.96
C THR A 714 -5.17 36.57 -1.39
N ALA A 715 -5.99 35.83 -2.13
CA ALA A 715 -5.69 34.51 -2.70
C ALA A 715 -5.60 34.59 -4.24
N ILE A 716 -4.87 35.60 -4.75
CA ILE A 716 -4.79 35.94 -6.18
C ILE A 716 -3.49 35.47 -6.85
N GLY A 717 -2.76 34.58 -6.18
CA GLY A 717 -1.54 33.93 -6.64
C GLY A 717 -0.27 34.48 -5.99
N PHE A 718 0.85 33.82 -6.28
CA PHE A 718 2.16 34.14 -5.72
C PHE A 718 3.11 34.71 -6.77
N VAL A 719 4.15 35.39 -6.29
CA VAL A 719 5.26 35.95 -7.06
C VAL A 719 6.60 35.59 -6.40
N PRO A 720 7.72 35.57 -7.14
CA PRO A 720 9.05 35.47 -6.54
C PRO A 720 9.28 36.60 -5.54
N ASP A 721 9.95 36.29 -4.43
CA ASP A 721 10.30 37.28 -3.42
C ASP A 721 11.45 38.19 -3.91
N SER A 722 11.13 39.45 -4.17
CA SER A 722 12.08 40.47 -4.63
C SER A 722 13.24 40.73 -3.68
N GLY A 723 13.14 40.34 -2.41
CA GLY A 723 14.20 40.50 -1.41
C GLY A 723 15.29 39.41 -1.45
N ASN A 724 15.09 38.32 -2.20
CA ASN A 724 16.04 37.22 -2.23
C ASN A 724 17.08 37.36 -3.35
N ALA A 725 18.31 36.87 -3.11
CA ALA A 725 19.42 37.02 -4.05
C ALA A 725 19.17 36.33 -5.41
N VAL A 726 18.41 35.23 -5.40
CA VAL A 726 17.99 34.50 -6.61
C VAL A 726 17.12 35.38 -7.51
N SER A 727 16.20 36.16 -6.93
CA SER A 727 15.32 37.07 -7.66
C SER A 727 16.07 38.30 -8.17
N GLY A 728 17.09 38.76 -7.44
CA GLY A 728 18.02 39.78 -7.94
C GLY A 728 18.72 39.34 -9.22
N VAL A 729 19.23 38.10 -9.24
CA VAL A 729 19.84 37.50 -10.45
C VAL A 729 18.81 37.39 -11.59
N LEU A 730 17.58 36.95 -11.29
CA LEU A 730 16.52 36.83 -12.30
C LEU A 730 16.09 38.16 -12.92
N ALA A 731 16.11 39.25 -12.13
CA ALA A 731 15.73 40.58 -12.62
C ALA A 731 16.68 41.11 -13.70
N GLU A 732 17.91 40.59 -13.76
CA GLU A 732 18.92 40.95 -14.75
C GLU A 732 18.90 40.06 -16.00
N GLN A 733 18.09 38.99 -16.01
CA GLN A 733 17.99 38.01 -17.10
C GLN A 733 16.76 38.27 -17.99
N PRO A 734 16.82 37.94 -19.30
CA PRO A 734 15.66 38.06 -20.18
C PRO A 734 14.49 37.19 -19.70
N ALA A 735 13.25 37.65 -19.94
CA ALA A 735 12.03 37.01 -19.47
C ALA A 735 11.99 35.52 -19.86
N ALA A 736 11.79 34.67 -18.85
CA ALA A 736 11.51 33.23 -18.88
C ALA A 736 11.75 32.52 -20.23
N SER A 737 12.88 31.82 -20.32
CA SER A 737 13.11 30.87 -21.40
C SER A 737 12.05 29.76 -21.36
N GLU A 738 11.36 29.55 -22.48
CA GLU A 738 10.37 28.47 -22.62
C GLU A 738 11.00 27.10 -22.35
N SER A 739 12.30 26.93 -22.58
CA SER A 739 13.04 25.69 -22.27
C SER A 739 13.57 25.60 -20.83
N GLY A 740 13.54 26.70 -20.07
CA GLY A 740 14.12 26.82 -18.74
C GLY A 740 15.63 27.06 -18.73
N ARG A 741 16.33 27.04 -19.87
CA ARG A 741 17.76 27.41 -19.99
C ARG A 741 17.91 28.94 -20.01
N ILE A 742 18.66 29.50 -19.05
CA ILE A 742 19.09 30.92 -19.11
C ILE A 742 20.34 31.02 -19.98
N GLU A 743 21.36 30.25 -19.61
CA GLU A 743 22.61 30.07 -20.34
C GLU A 743 23.11 28.64 -20.11
N ALA A 744 24.12 28.18 -20.88
CA ALA A 744 24.72 26.87 -20.63
C ALA A 744 25.21 26.76 -19.17
N GLY A 745 24.70 25.77 -18.44
CA GLY A 745 25.05 25.56 -17.03
C GLY A 745 24.24 26.37 -16.02
N LEU A 746 23.24 27.16 -16.44
CA LEU A 746 22.30 27.87 -15.55
C LEU A 746 20.84 27.76 -16.03
N TYR A 747 19.98 27.22 -15.17
CA TYR A 747 18.62 26.81 -15.52
C TYR A 747 17.58 27.22 -14.47
N LEU A 748 16.31 27.31 -14.88
CA LEU A 748 15.15 27.59 -14.03
C LEU A 748 14.17 26.42 -14.04
N ALA A 749 13.64 26.08 -12.87
CA ALA A 749 12.64 25.03 -12.70
C ALA A 749 11.39 25.53 -11.98
N GLY A 750 10.27 24.88 -12.26
CA GLY A 750 9.01 25.00 -11.55
C GLY A 750 8.37 26.38 -11.59
N TRP A 751 7.79 26.83 -10.48
CA TRP A 751 7.07 28.11 -10.39
C TRP A 751 7.96 29.33 -10.70
N LEU A 752 9.27 29.20 -10.54
CA LEU A 752 10.21 30.27 -10.89
C LEU A 752 10.31 30.47 -12.41
N ARG A 753 10.13 29.40 -13.19
CA ARG A 753 10.08 29.40 -14.65
C ARG A 753 8.68 29.70 -15.20
N ARG A 754 7.67 28.98 -14.70
CA ARG A 754 6.30 28.95 -15.28
C ARG A 754 5.31 29.92 -14.64
N GLY A 755 5.76 30.62 -13.59
CA GLY A 755 4.89 31.35 -12.68
C GLY A 755 4.19 30.43 -11.68
N ALA A 756 3.60 31.01 -10.63
CA ALA A 756 2.90 30.29 -9.55
C ALA A 756 1.56 29.68 -10.01
N ARG A 757 1.65 28.74 -10.95
CA ARG A 757 0.54 27.98 -11.55
C ARG A 757 1.01 26.55 -11.78
N GLY A 758 0.06 25.63 -11.73
CA GLY A 758 0.30 24.21 -11.90
C GLY A 758 0.46 23.49 -10.57
N THR A 759 -0.05 22.27 -10.56
CA THR A 759 -0.06 21.28 -9.49
C THR A 759 1.32 20.64 -9.30
N ILE A 760 1.44 19.71 -8.34
CA ILE A 760 2.62 18.85 -8.17
C ILE A 760 2.92 18.04 -9.45
N PRO A 761 1.94 17.34 -10.08
CA PRO A 761 2.09 16.68 -11.39
C PRO A 761 2.76 17.57 -12.44
N ASP A 762 2.29 18.81 -12.55
CA ASP A 762 2.82 19.77 -13.51
C ASP A 762 4.31 20.04 -13.29
N GLN A 763 4.80 20.00 -12.03
CA GLN A 763 6.22 20.21 -11.73
C GLN A 763 7.09 19.04 -12.20
N ARG A 764 6.56 17.82 -12.18
CA ARG A 764 7.27 16.63 -12.67
C ARG A 764 7.50 16.71 -14.18
N SER A 765 6.46 17.02 -14.95
CA SER A 765 6.57 17.17 -16.41
C SER A 765 7.56 18.28 -16.80
N ASP A 766 7.54 19.39 -16.06
CA ASP A 766 8.49 20.50 -16.22
C ASP A 766 9.94 20.08 -15.95
N ALA A 767 10.18 19.39 -14.82
CA ALA A 767 11.49 18.87 -14.43
C ALA A 767 12.07 17.89 -15.47
N ARG A 768 11.23 17.01 -16.02
CA ARG A 768 11.61 16.05 -17.05
C ARG A 768 12.06 16.75 -18.33
N ALA A 769 11.30 17.75 -18.78
CA ALA A 769 11.67 18.54 -19.95
C ALA A 769 13.00 19.26 -19.73
N LEU A 770 13.16 19.87 -18.55
CA LEU A 770 14.38 20.60 -18.18
C LEU A 770 15.62 19.71 -18.14
N ALA A 771 15.52 18.52 -17.53
CA ALA A 771 16.62 17.58 -17.48
C ALA A 771 17.07 17.10 -18.88
N GLY A 772 16.16 17.11 -19.87
CA GLY A 772 16.50 16.87 -21.27
C GLY A 772 17.32 17.98 -21.90
N VAL A 773 17.00 19.24 -21.58
CA VAL A 773 17.80 20.39 -22.02
C VAL A 773 19.20 20.34 -21.39
N ILE A 774 19.30 20.05 -20.09
CA ILE A 774 20.58 19.93 -19.38
C ILE A 774 21.44 18.81 -19.98
N GLY A 775 20.85 17.64 -20.23
CA GLY A 775 21.56 16.51 -20.84
C GLY A 775 22.05 16.82 -22.25
N ALA A 776 21.27 17.55 -23.05
CA ALA A 776 21.66 17.98 -24.38
C ALA A 776 22.88 18.92 -24.34
N ASP A 777 22.87 19.92 -23.45
CA ASP A 777 23.97 20.87 -23.30
C ASP A 777 25.28 20.20 -22.87
N ILE A 778 25.21 19.18 -22.02
CA ILE A 778 26.39 18.38 -21.64
C ILE A 778 26.86 17.54 -22.84
N ALA A 779 25.95 16.86 -23.54
CA ALA A 779 26.28 15.99 -24.67
C ALA A 779 26.90 16.75 -25.85
N THR A 780 26.47 17.99 -26.10
CA THR A 780 27.04 18.84 -27.16
C THR A 780 28.32 19.56 -26.74
N GLY A 781 28.77 19.41 -25.48
CA GLY A 781 29.95 20.08 -24.94
C GLY A 781 29.76 21.56 -24.62
N GLU A 782 28.52 22.06 -24.59
CA GLU A 782 28.20 23.42 -24.16
C GLU A 782 28.45 23.59 -22.65
N VAL A 783 28.32 22.50 -21.89
CA VAL A 783 28.70 22.43 -20.46
C VAL A 783 29.93 21.52 -20.30
N THR A 784 31.05 22.10 -19.89
CA THR A 784 32.27 21.34 -19.56
C THR A 784 32.17 20.78 -18.14
N CYS A 785 32.09 19.45 -18.00
CA CYS A 785 32.01 18.77 -16.71
C CYS A 785 33.41 18.65 -16.08
N SER A 786 33.76 19.59 -15.20
CA SER A 786 35.10 19.69 -14.61
C SER A 786 35.12 20.15 -13.16
N ARG A 787 33.96 20.54 -12.61
CA ARG A 787 33.84 21.12 -11.27
C ARG A 787 33.50 20.03 -10.25
N SER A 788 33.87 20.27 -8.99
CA SER A 788 33.79 19.29 -7.90
C SER A 788 32.66 19.56 -6.89
N GLY A 789 31.85 20.60 -7.11
CA GLY A 789 30.90 21.10 -6.12
C GLY A 789 31.57 21.90 -5.00
N LEU A 790 30.74 22.43 -4.10
CA LEU A 790 31.19 23.17 -2.92
C LEU A 790 31.11 22.28 -1.66
N ALA A 791 31.97 22.58 -0.68
CA ALA A 791 31.84 22.02 0.65
C ALA A 791 30.73 22.77 1.42
N PRO A 792 29.80 22.07 2.10
CA PRO A 792 28.82 22.69 2.99
C PRO A 792 29.50 23.51 4.09
N HIS A 793 28.87 24.61 4.51
CA HIS A 793 29.35 25.36 5.67
C HIS A 793 29.07 24.59 6.98
N ILE A 794 29.80 24.93 8.04
CA ILE A 794 29.79 24.18 9.31
C ILE A 794 28.41 24.09 9.98
N ASP A 795 27.56 25.09 9.76
CA ASP A 795 26.20 25.18 10.31
C ASP A 795 25.12 24.60 9.40
N ALA A 796 25.47 24.04 8.24
CA ALA A 796 24.52 23.44 7.31
C ALA A 796 23.83 22.22 7.94
N THR A 797 22.59 21.99 7.56
CA THR A 797 21.82 20.82 7.97
C THR A 797 21.89 19.76 6.88
N ASP A 798 22.43 18.59 7.20
CA ASP A 798 22.45 17.44 6.31
C ASP A 798 21.15 16.62 6.42
N ILE A 799 21.06 15.55 5.64
CA ILE A 799 19.86 14.68 5.64
C ILE A 799 19.63 14.01 7.00
N ASP A 800 20.68 13.67 7.74
CA ASP A 800 20.54 13.10 9.08
C ASP A 800 20.02 14.16 10.06
N GLY A 801 20.44 15.42 9.93
CA GLY A 801 19.86 16.55 10.66
C GLY A 801 18.38 16.72 10.38
N TRP A 802 17.94 16.65 9.12
CA TRP A 802 16.52 16.62 8.76
C TRP A 802 15.79 15.43 9.43
N ARG A 803 16.34 14.22 9.34
CA ARG A 803 15.72 13.02 9.94
C ARG A 803 15.56 13.13 11.46
N ARG A 804 16.47 13.83 12.17
CA ARG A 804 16.29 14.13 13.60
C ARG A 804 15.10 15.06 13.84
N ILE A 805 14.96 16.11 13.03
CA ILE A 805 13.81 17.01 13.10
C ILE A 805 12.52 16.20 12.88
N ASP A 806 12.46 15.42 11.80
CA ASP A 806 11.27 14.62 11.47
C ASP A 806 10.92 13.63 12.59
N HIS A 807 11.93 12.97 13.19
CA HIS A 807 11.74 12.10 14.34
C HIS A 807 11.12 12.83 15.54
N VAL A 808 11.61 14.02 15.88
CA VAL A 808 11.07 14.83 16.99
C VAL A 808 9.61 15.20 16.73
N GLU A 809 9.27 15.62 15.51
CA GLU A 809 7.91 15.99 15.14
C GLU A 809 6.93 14.82 15.20
N CYS A 810 7.40 13.60 14.89
CA CYS A 810 6.57 12.41 14.82
C CYS A 810 6.52 11.59 16.13
N ALA A 811 7.48 11.76 17.04
CA ALA A 811 7.56 10.92 18.25
C ALA A 811 6.48 11.23 19.30
N ARG A 812 5.95 12.46 19.31
CA ARG A 812 4.91 12.90 20.26
C ARG A 812 3.94 13.87 19.59
N PRO A 813 3.14 13.39 18.62
CA PRO A 813 2.14 14.24 17.99
C PRO A 813 1.10 14.69 19.02
N ALA A 814 0.49 15.85 18.78
CA ALA A 814 -0.71 16.24 19.50
C ALA A 814 -1.84 15.22 19.26
N ALA A 815 -2.82 15.17 20.18
CA ALA A 815 -3.91 14.22 20.09
C ALA A 815 -4.64 14.33 18.73
N GLY A 816 -4.79 13.20 18.04
CA GLY A 816 -5.45 13.16 16.73
C GLY A 816 -4.67 13.81 15.59
N ARG A 817 -3.35 14.03 15.73
CA ARG A 817 -2.47 14.56 14.68
C ARG A 817 -1.42 13.53 14.25
N VAL A 818 -0.95 13.64 13.01
CA VAL A 818 0.10 12.74 12.48
C VAL A 818 1.52 13.19 12.85
N ARG A 819 1.70 14.47 13.17
CA ARG A 819 2.94 15.09 13.66
C ARG A 819 2.65 16.42 14.32
N THR A 820 3.59 16.91 15.14
CA THR A 820 3.60 18.30 15.64
C THR A 820 4.83 18.99 15.08
N LYS A 821 4.64 19.97 14.19
CA LYS A 821 5.76 20.66 13.55
C LYS A 821 6.48 21.62 14.50
N LEU A 822 7.79 21.69 14.38
CA LEU A 822 8.58 22.73 15.01
C LEU A 822 8.47 24.02 14.18
N ASP A 823 7.80 25.03 14.71
CA ASP A 823 7.41 26.25 13.98
C ASP A 823 8.40 27.41 14.15
N THR A 824 9.60 27.16 14.69
CA THR A 824 10.67 28.16 14.79
C THR A 824 11.99 27.62 14.24
N LEU A 825 12.79 28.51 13.63
CA LEU A 825 14.11 28.14 13.12
C LEU A 825 15.04 27.63 14.23
N GLU A 826 14.95 28.20 15.43
CA GLU A 826 15.75 27.78 16.59
C GLU A 826 15.47 26.32 16.98
N ALA A 827 14.20 25.96 17.15
CA ALA A 827 13.79 24.59 17.51
C ALA A 827 14.18 23.56 16.43
N LEU A 828 14.04 23.94 15.16
CA LEU A 828 14.47 23.11 14.04
C LEU A 828 15.99 22.84 14.10
N LEU A 829 16.81 23.88 14.26
CA LEU A 829 18.27 23.75 14.29
C LEU A 829 18.77 23.01 15.55
N GLU A 830 18.14 23.24 16.70
CA GLU A 830 18.45 22.50 17.94
C GLU A 830 18.22 21.00 17.74
N SER A 831 17.08 20.63 17.16
CA SER A 831 16.73 19.23 16.88
C SER A 831 17.67 18.60 15.86
N ALA A 832 18.00 19.33 14.78
CA ALA A 832 18.92 18.85 13.75
C ALA A 832 20.32 18.53 14.29
N ARG A 833 20.79 19.31 15.28
CA ARG A 833 22.12 19.18 15.89
C ARG A 833 22.16 18.20 17.05
N ASN A 834 21.01 17.73 17.53
CA ASN A 834 20.94 16.87 18.70
C ASN A 834 21.37 15.43 18.39
N ALA A 835 22.67 15.18 18.43
CA ALA A 835 23.27 13.86 18.17
C ALA A 835 22.85 12.76 19.17
N SER A 836 22.18 13.10 20.29
CA SER A 836 21.66 12.10 21.23
C SER A 836 20.37 11.43 20.75
N LEU A 837 19.69 12.01 19.76
CA LEU A 837 18.53 11.41 19.12
C LEU A 837 18.98 10.28 18.20
N VAL A 838 18.63 9.04 18.57
CA VAL A 838 18.88 7.86 17.75
C VAL A 838 17.82 7.80 16.65
N ILE A 839 18.26 8.06 15.43
CA ILE A 839 17.41 7.95 14.25
C ILE A 839 17.35 6.47 13.86
N PRO A 840 16.17 5.85 13.75
CA PRO A 840 16.03 4.56 13.08
C PRO A 840 16.56 4.75 11.66
N ARG A 841 17.70 4.12 11.35
CA ARG A 841 18.09 3.99 9.96
C ARG A 841 17.14 2.95 9.40
N ASP A 842 16.28 3.37 8.47
CA ASP A 842 15.69 2.41 7.54
C ASP A 842 16.87 1.63 6.99
N VAL A 843 16.96 0.37 7.42
CA VAL A 843 17.91 -0.56 6.84
C VAL A 843 17.48 -0.62 5.39
N GLN A 844 18.32 -0.03 4.55
CA GLN A 844 18.23 -0.04 3.10
C GLN A 844 17.51 -1.30 2.65
N ALA A 845 16.54 -1.12 1.76
CA ALA A 845 16.09 -2.17 0.87
C ALA A 845 17.35 -2.82 0.28
N ALA A 846 17.80 -3.89 0.91
CA ALA A 846 18.81 -4.77 0.37
C ALA A 846 18.21 -5.22 -0.96
N GLY A 847 18.82 -4.80 -2.06
CA GLY A 847 18.47 -5.26 -3.40
C GLY A 847 18.24 -6.75 -3.30
N GLY A 848 16.99 -7.15 -3.48
CA GLY A 848 16.55 -8.47 -3.07
C GLY A 848 17.26 -9.51 -3.91
N ASP A 849 17.97 -10.42 -3.25
CA ASP A 849 18.29 -11.74 -3.81
C ASP A 849 16.97 -12.52 -3.97
N GLY A 850 16.09 -12.07 -4.87
CA GLY A 850 14.93 -12.85 -5.31
C GLY A 850 15.39 -13.87 -6.33
N ASP A 851 14.73 -15.03 -6.35
CA ASP A 851 14.97 -16.02 -7.39
C ASP A 851 14.90 -15.36 -8.77
N SER A 852 15.94 -15.59 -9.57
CA SER A 852 16.01 -15.09 -10.94
C SER A 852 14.79 -15.60 -11.71
N LEU A 853 14.04 -14.69 -12.32
CA LEU A 853 12.89 -14.98 -13.18
C LEU A 853 13.34 -15.38 -14.61
N GLY A 854 14.60 -15.81 -14.78
CA GLY A 854 15.17 -16.25 -16.04
C GLY A 854 15.25 -15.12 -17.07
N ASN A 855 14.89 -15.42 -18.33
CA ASN A 855 14.89 -14.46 -19.44
C ASN A 855 13.65 -13.54 -19.47
N LEU A 856 12.81 -13.55 -18.43
CA LEU A 856 11.65 -12.68 -18.39
C LEU A 856 12.10 -11.22 -18.44
N SER A 857 11.52 -10.44 -19.34
CA SER A 857 11.72 -8.99 -19.43
C SER A 857 10.43 -8.30 -19.08
N VAL A 858 10.46 -7.47 -18.03
CA VAL A 858 9.27 -6.77 -17.51
C VAL A 858 9.39 -5.28 -17.83
N SER A 859 8.28 -4.70 -18.26
CA SER A 859 8.10 -3.25 -18.38
C SER A 859 6.98 -2.81 -17.46
N ILE A 860 7.27 -1.94 -16.50
CA ILE A 860 6.27 -1.34 -15.63
C ILE A 860 5.86 -0.01 -16.26
N LEU A 861 4.62 0.06 -16.73
CA LEU A 861 4.03 1.27 -17.29
C LEU A 861 3.15 1.92 -16.23
N PHE A 862 3.28 3.22 -16.00
CA PHE A 862 2.42 3.91 -15.05
C PHE A 862 1.68 5.09 -15.68
N GLY A 863 0.44 5.30 -15.25
CA GLY A 863 -0.35 6.48 -15.55
C GLY A 863 -0.75 7.15 -14.25
N THR A 864 -0.27 8.37 -14.01
CA THR A 864 -0.47 9.02 -12.72
C THR A 864 -0.65 10.52 -12.85
N GLU A 865 -1.58 11.05 -12.07
CA GLU A 865 -1.65 12.50 -11.82
C GLU A 865 -0.64 12.88 -10.75
N SER A 866 -0.94 12.60 -9.48
CA SER A 866 -0.17 13.10 -8.33
C SER A 866 1.18 12.42 -8.10
N GLY A 867 1.52 11.38 -8.86
CA GLY A 867 2.73 10.58 -8.66
C GLY A 867 2.51 9.27 -7.92
N ASN A 868 1.32 8.98 -7.40
CA ASN A 868 1.07 7.76 -6.63
C ASN A 868 1.35 6.47 -7.44
N ALA A 869 0.88 6.40 -8.70
CA ALA A 869 1.13 5.24 -9.56
C ALA A 869 2.62 5.07 -9.95
N GLU A 870 3.37 6.18 -10.02
CA GLU A 870 4.81 6.16 -10.26
C GLU A 870 5.57 5.63 -9.04
N LEU A 871 5.23 6.09 -7.82
CA LEU A 871 5.83 5.56 -6.60
C LEU A 871 5.63 4.05 -6.49
N VAL A 872 4.41 3.59 -6.78
CA VAL A 872 4.11 2.16 -6.83
C VAL A 872 4.97 1.48 -7.90
N ALA A 873 5.06 2.03 -9.11
CA ALA A 873 5.88 1.45 -10.18
C ALA A 873 7.36 1.33 -9.80
N GLU A 874 7.92 2.31 -9.09
CA GLU A 874 9.30 2.26 -8.59
C GLU A 874 9.50 1.24 -7.47
N GLU A 875 8.51 1.08 -6.59
CA GLU A 875 8.56 0.04 -5.55
C GLU A 875 8.48 -1.37 -6.18
N LEU A 876 7.68 -1.53 -7.23
CA LEU A 876 7.67 -2.76 -8.03
C LEU A 876 9.01 -2.98 -8.75
N GLU A 877 9.60 -1.93 -9.33
CA GLU A 877 10.93 -1.99 -9.96
C GLU A 877 12.00 -2.45 -8.96
N GLN A 878 12.04 -1.85 -7.77
CA GLN A 878 12.98 -2.24 -6.72
C GLN A 878 12.79 -3.70 -6.31
N ALA A 879 11.54 -4.16 -6.21
CA ALA A 879 11.24 -5.55 -5.88
C ALA A 879 11.58 -6.54 -6.99
N LEU A 880 11.67 -6.08 -8.24
CA LEU A 880 12.11 -6.83 -9.42
C LEU A 880 13.61 -6.71 -9.70
N ASN A 881 14.28 -5.71 -9.13
CA ASN A 881 15.69 -5.44 -9.38
C ASN A 881 16.54 -6.64 -8.93
N GLY A 882 17.41 -7.11 -9.81
CA GLY A 882 18.19 -8.34 -9.61
C GLY A 882 17.46 -9.65 -9.91
N ARG A 883 16.13 -9.63 -10.14
CA ARG A 883 15.33 -10.83 -10.50
C ARG A 883 15.14 -10.99 -12.01
N CYS A 884 14.93 -9.89 -12.72
CA CYS A 884 14.73 -9.85 -14.17
C CYS A 884 15.23 -8.53 -14.77
N GLU A 885 15.27 -8.47 -16.11
CA GLU A 885 15.37 -7.17 -16.77
C GLU A 885 14.06 -6.41 -16.54
N VAL A 886 14.15 -5.26 -15.88
CA VAL A 886 13.01 -4.40 -15.59
C VAL A 886 13.24 -3.01 -16.18
N THR A 887 12.21 -2.44 -16.79
CA THR A 887 12.18 -1.04 -17.20
C THR A 887 10.92 -0.39 -16.66
N VAL A 888 11.00 0.89 -16.29
CA VAL A 888 9.86 1.68 -15.84
C VAL A 888 9.65 2.84 -16.81
N ALA A 889 8.41 3.04 -17.25
CA ALA A 889 8.06 4.14 -18.16
C ALA A 889 6.71 4.76 -17.80
N ASP A 890 6.60 6.08 -18.04
CA ASP A 890 5.33 6.78 -18.01
C ASP A 890 4.56 6.44 -19.30
N LEU A 891 3.28 6.12 -19.16
CA LEU A 891 2.41 5.84 -20.31
C LEU A 891 2.37 7.01 -21.30
N GLY A 892 2.61 8.24 -20.86
CA GLY A 892 2.65 9.42 -21.71
C GLY A 892 3.80 9.46 -22.71
N ASP A 893 4.84 8.63 -22.56
CA ASP A 893 5.98 8.58 -23.50
C ASP A 893 5.99 7.37 -24.41
N ILE A 894 5.01 6.50 -24.26
CA ILE A 894 4.96 5.24 -25.01
C ILE A 894 3.88 5.38 -26.07
N GLU A 895 4.20 5.01 -27.30
CA GLU A 895 3.16 4.80 -28.30
C GLU A 895 2.61 3.38 -28.14
N PRO A 896 1.28 3.16 -28.06
CA PRO A 896 0.76 1.80 -27.86
C PRO A 896 1.23 0.81 -28.94
N GLY A 897 1.42 1.27 -30.18
CA GLY A 897 1.93 0.45 -31.29
C GLY A 897 3.40 0.07 -31.18
N SER A 898 4.17 0.68 -30.27
CA SER A 898 5.59 0.37 -30.04
C SER A 898 5.80 -0.64 -28.91
N LEU A 899 4.73 -1.22 -28.35
CA LEU A 899 4.85 -2.26 -27.34
C LEU A 899 5.47 -3.52 -27.96
N ASP A 900 6.45 -4.07 -27.25
CA ASP A 900 7.22 -5.24 -27.64
C ASP A 900 6.54 -6.51 -27.12
N PRO A 901 6.10 -7.44 -27.99
CA PRO A 901 5.47 -8.69 -27.56
C PRO A 901 6.41 -9.64 -26.81
N GLU A 902 7.74 -9.43 -26.85
CA GLU A 902 8.70 -10.21 -26.06
C GLU A 902 8.71 -9.81 -24.57
N ARG A 903 8.15 -8.64 -24.23
CA ARG A 903 8.10 -8.12 -22.86
C ARG A 903 6.75 -8.36 -22.20
N PHE A 904 6.77 -8.51 -20.89
CA PHE A 904 5.56 -8.51 -20.07
C PHE A 904 5.31 -7.13 -19.45
N TYR A 905 4.06 -6.66 -19.47
CA TYR A 905 3.73 -5.30 -19.02
C TYR A 905 2.96 -5.29 -17.69
N LEU A 906 3.51 -4.64 -16.67
CA LEU A 906 2.79 -4.30 -15.44
C LEU A 906 2.27 -2.87 -15.56
N VAL A 907 0.96 -2.67 -15.61
CA VAL A 907 0.34 -1.36 -15.79
C VAL A 907 -0.23 -0.85 -14.48
N VAL A 908 0.29 0.25 -13.95
CA VAL A 908 -0.21 0.87 -12.71
C VAL A 908 -0.87 2.20 -13.05
N CYS A 909 -2.19 2.32 -12.87
CA CYS A 909 -2.92 3.50 -13.32
C CYS A 909 -3.78 4.08 -12.19
N SER A 910 -3.57 5.35 -11.85
CA SER A 910 -4.47 6.07 -10.94
C SER A 910 -5.75 6.51 -11.65
N THR A 911 -6.81 6.75 -10.90
CA THR A 911 -8.04 7.36 -11.43
C THR A 911 -8.08 8.86 -11.16
N TYR A 912 -8.54 9.65 -12.12
CA TYR A 912 -8.66 11.11 -11.99
C TYR A 912 -10.10 11.60 -12.19
N GLY A 913 -10.42 12.76 -11.61
CA GLY A 913 -11.71 13.45 -11.78
C GLY A 913 -12.91 12.55 -11.48
N ASP A 914 -13.85 12.49 -12.43
CA ASP A 914 -15.07 11.69 -12.34
C ASP A 914 -14.88 10.27 -12.93
N GLY A 915 -13.70 9.67 -12.75
CA GLY A 915 -13.40 8.28 -13.17
C GLY A 915 -12.55 8.14 -14.43
N GLU A 916 -11.88 9.22 -14.85
CA GLU A 916 -11.10 9.30 -16.08
C GLU A 916 -9.69 8.71 -15.92
N VAL A 917 -9.05 8.41 -17.05
CA VAL A 917 -7.62 8.10 -17.12
C VAL A 917 -6.83 9.39 -16.81
N PRO A 918 -5.69 9.34 -16.10
CA PRO A 918 -4.83 10.50 -15.87
C PRO A 918 -4.43 11.17 -17.19
N GLY A 919 -4.33 12.49 -17.21
CA GLY A 919 -3.78 13.28 -18.31
C GLY A 919 -2.44 12.75 -18.81
N GLY A 920 -1.56 12.30 -17.90
CA GLY A 920 -0.29 11.66 -18.28
C GLY A 920 -0.43 10.36 -19.09
N ALA A 921 -1.58 9.68 -19.03
CA ALA A 921 -1.86 8.47 -19.81
C ALA A 921 -3.00 8.67 -20.84
N MET A 922 -3.51 9.90 -20.99
CA MET A 922 -4.69 10.18 -21.79
C MET A 922 -4.42 9.97 -23.28
N ASP A 923 -3.28 10.44 -23.79
CA ASP A 923 -2.93 10.29 -25.22
C ASP A 923 -2.75 8.82 -25.59
N PHE A 924 -2.11 8.04 -24.71
CA PHE A 924 -1.98 6.59 -24.86
C PHE A 924 -3.37 5.93 -24.94
N TYR A 925 -4.27 6.28 -24.02
CA TYR A 925 -5.63 5.75 -23.99
C TYR A 925 -6.46 6.15 -25.22
N GLN A 926 -6.36 7.40 -25.67
CA GLN A 926 -7.05 7.88 -26.87
C GLN A 926 -6.54 7.17 -28.12
N THR A 927 -5.23 6.98 -28.25
CA THR A 927 -4.63 6.24 -29.38
C THR A 927 -5.14 4.80 -29.42
N LEU A 928 -5.20 4.10 -28.28
CA LEU A 928 -5.80 2.75 -28.22
C LEU A 928 -7.25 2.72 -28.72
N ARG A 929 -8.05 3.72 -28.34
CA ARG A 929 -9.48 3.75 -28.65
C ARG A 929 -9.77 4.18 -30.09
N ASP A 930 -9.05 5.19 -30.57
CA ASP A 930 -9.36 5.88 -31.81
C ASP A 930 -8.61 5.26 -33.01
N ASP A 931 -7.36 4.83 -32.81
CA ASP A 931 -6.53 4.24 -33.88
C ASP A 931 -6.51 2.70 -33.84
N ALA A 932 -6.92 2.09 -32.73
CA ALA A 932 -7.06 0.63 -32.53
C ALA A 932 -5.85 -0.18 -33.06
N PRO A 933 -4.63 0.08 -32.58
CA PRO A 933 -3.43 -0.63 -33.02
C PRO A 933 -3.55 -2.14 -32.73
N ASN A 934 -2.91 -2.97 -33.57
CA ASN A 934 -2.91 -4.42 -33.34
C ASN A 934 -1.92 -4.77 -32.22
N LEU A 935 -2.44 -5.13 -31.05
CA LEU A 935 -1.66 -5.55 -29.88
C LEU A 935 -1.71 -7.07 -29.66
N ALA A 936 -2.02 -7.85 -30.70
CA ALA A 936 -1.98 -9.30 -30.61
C ALA A 936 -0.58 -9.78 -30.18
N GLY A 937 -0.53 -10.57 -29.10
CA GLY A 937 0.70 -11.08 -28.52
C GLY A 937 1.24 -10.24 -27.35
N ILE A 938 0.75 -9.02 -27.14
CA ILE A 938 1.07 -8.24 -25.94
C ILE A 938 0.41 -8.88 -24.71
N ARG A 939 1.19 -9.10 -23.65
CA ARG A 939 0.73 -9.63 -22.37
C ARG A 939 0.92 -8.59 -21.27
N PHE A 940 -0.11 -8.35 -20.48
CA PHE A 940 -0.06 -7.34 -19.42
C PHE A 940 -0.87 -7.72 -18.17
N ALA A 941 -0.60 -7.08 -17.03
CA ALA A 941 -1.51 -7.03 -15.89
C ALA A 941 -1.74 -5.58 -15.49
N CYS A 942 -2.88 -5.27 -14.86
CA CYS A 942 -3.17 -3.90 -14.44
C CYS A 942 -3.59 -3.79 -12.96
N LEU A 943 -3.06 -2.77 -12.28
CA LEU A 943 -3.40 -2.32 -10.94
C LEU A 943 -4.00 -0.91 -11.01
N GLY A 944 -5.27 -0.79 -10.63
CA GLY A 944 -5.98 0.49 -10.55
C GLY A 944 -5.91 1.12 -9.17
N LEU A 945 -5.37 2.34 -9.06
CA LEU A 945 -5.39 3.13 -7.83
C LEU A 945 -6.60 4.09 -7.86
N GLY A 946 -7.41 4.10 -6.79
CA GLY A 946 -8.59 4.97 -6.70
C GLY A 946 -9.03 5.16 -5.25
N ASP A 947 -10.04 6.00 -5.01
CA ASP A 947 -10.58 6.26 -3.68
C ASP A 947 -11.99 5.64 -3.57
N SER A 948 -12.17 4.72 -2.61
CA SER A 948 -13.42 3.97 -2.45
C SER A 948 -14.59 4.81 -1.93
N SER A 949 -14.32 5.99 -1.36
CA SER A 949 -15.37 6.96 -1.02
C SER A 949 -16.14 7.45 -2.25
N TYR A 950 -15.56 7.29 -3.45
CA TYR A 950 -16.21 7.53 -4.73
C TYR A 950 -16.66 6.21 -5.38
N ALA A 951 -17.69 5.58 -4.80
CA ALA A 951 -18.16 4.25 -5.20
C ALA A 951 -18.48 4.07 -6.71
N LYS A 952 -18.78 5.15 -7.46
CA LYS A 952 -19.06 5.09 -8.91
C LYS A 952 -17.80 5.13 -9.79
N THR A 953 -16.70 5.67 -9.27
CA THR A 953 -15.50 5.97 -10.04
C THR A 953 -14.25 5.31 -9.47
N TYR A 954 -14.40 4.52 -8.40
CA TYR A 954 -13.32 3.81 -7.74
C TYR A 954 -12.52 2.94 -8.73
N SER A 955 -11.23 3.25 -8.89
CA SER A 955 -10.27 2.61 -9.80
C SER A 955 -10.67 2.63 -11.30
N ARG A 956 -11.65 3.45 -11.70
CA ARG A 956 -12.21 3.45 -13.06
C ARG A 956 -11.19 3.79 -14.15
N GLY A 957 -10.21 4.64 -13.87
CA GLY A 957 -9.17 4.99 -14.85
C GLY A 957 -8.35 3.76 -15.30
N GLY A 958 -7.95 2.91 -14.35
CA GLY A 958 -7.25 1.65 -14.66
C GLY A 958 -8.14 0.63 -15.38
N GLU A 959 -9.44 0.60 -15.06
CA GLU A 959 -10.40 -0.25 -15.78
C GLU A 959 -10.56 0.17 -17.24
N LEU A 960 -10.72 1.47 -17.51
CA LEU A 960 -10.82 2.01 -18.87
C LEU A 960 -9.59 1.66 -19.71
N LEU A 961 -8.39 1.83 -19.14
CA LEU A 961 -7.15 1.49 -19.81
C LEU A 961 -7.04 -0.01 -20.10
N THR A 962 -7.48 -0.85 -19.16
CA THR A 962 -7.53 -2.31 -19.32
C THR A 962 -8.51 -2.72 -20.43
N GLU A 963 -9.71 -2.15 -20.44
CA GLU A 963 -10.73 -2.37 -21.46
C GLU A 963 -10.20 -2.02 -22.86
N ALA A 964 -9.51 -0.87 -23.00
CA ALA A 964 -8.94 -0.41 -24.28
C ALA A 964 -7.79 -1.30 -24.80
N LEU A 965 -6.86 -1.71 -23.92
CA LEU A 965 -5.77 -2.63 -24.28
C LEU A 965 -6.33 -3.97 -24.79
N MET A 966 -7.33 -4.52 -24.09
CA MET A 966 -7.96 -5.79 -24.48
C MET A 966 -8.75 -5.67 -25.79
N ALA A 967 -9.42 -4.54 -26.03
CA ALA A 967 -10.10 -4.28 -27.30
C ALA A 967 -9.15 -4.26 -28.51
N CYS A 968 -7.88 -3.90 -28.28
CA CYS A 968 -6.82 -3.90 -29.29
C CYS A 968 -6.12 -5.27 -29.46
N GLY A 969 -6.54 -6.31 -28.72
CA GLY A 969 -6.00 -7.67 -28.83
C GLY A 969 -4.91 -8.05 -27.82
N ALA A 970 -4.59 -7.17 -26.86
CA ALA A 970 -3.68 -7.51 -25.77
C ALA A 970 -4.35 -8.48 -24.77
N THR A 971 -3.56 -9.37 -24.17
CA THR A 971 -4.05 -10.38 -23.23
C THR A 971 -3.70 -9.99 -21.79
N ARG A 972 -4.72 -9.91 -20.92
CA ARG A 972 -4.52 -9.64 -19.50
C ARG A 972 -4.19 -10.93 -18.74
N ILE A 973 -3.07 -10.93 -18.03
CA ILE A 973 -2.58 -12.01 -17.18
C ILE A 973 -2.82 -11.64 -15.71
N GLY A 974 -3.20 -12.62 -14.88
CA GLY A 974 -3.51 -12.42 -13.47
C GLY A 974 -4.80 -11.65 -13.20
N GLU A 975 -5.09 -11.35 -11.93
CA GLU A 975 -6.25 -10.55 -11.53
C GLU A 975 -6.00 -9.04 -11.67
N PHE A 976 -7.08 -8.28 -11.89
CA PHE A 976 -7.00 -6.82 -11.88
C PHE A 976 -6.83 -6.36 -10.44
N GLY A 977 -5.71 -5.72 -10.14
CA GLY A 977 -5.43 -5.21 -8.81
C GLY A 977 -6.24 -3.94 -8.54
N ARG A 978 -6.67 -3.74 -7.30
CA ARG A 978 -7.27 -2.48 -6.85
C ARG A 978 -6.62 -2.02 -5.55
N HIS A 979 -6.35 -0.73 -5.45
CA HIS A 979 -5.92 -0.09 -4.21
C HIS A 979 -6.88 1.06 -3.87
N ASP A 980 -7.29 1.12 -2.59
CA ASP A 980 -8.08 2.21 -2.03
C ASP A 980 -7.18 3.26 -1.36
N ALA A 981 -7.07 4.42 -2.00
CA ALA A 981 -6.32 5.58 -1.55
C ALA A 981 -6.90 6.24 -0.28
N SER A 982 -8.18 6.02 0.03
CA SER A 982 -8.79 6.44 1.31
C SER A 982 -8.62 5.39 2.41
N GLY A 983 -8.17 4.19 2.04
CA GLY A 983 -7.97 3.08 2.94
C GLY A 983 -6.69 3.19 3.76
N ALA A 984 -6.59 2.37 4.80
CA ALA A 984 -5.44 2.35 5.70
C ALA A 984 -4.20 1.63 5.13
N LEU A 985 -4.34 0.93 3.98
CA LEU A 985 -3.26 0.15 3.37
C LEU A 985 -2.43 1.01 2.42
N ALA A 986 -1.10 0.87 2.48
CA ALA A 986 -0.21 1.55 1.56
C ALA A 986 -0.33 0.94 0.15
N ALA A 987 -0.35 1.82 -0.87
CA ALA A 987 -0.47 1.39 -2.27
C ALA A 987 0.63 0.41 -2.69
N GLY A 988 1.84 0.63 -2.20
CA GLY A 988 3.01 -0.23 -2.39
C GLY A 988 2.83 -1.65 -1.92
N GLU A 989 2.33 -1.83 -0.69
CA GLU A 989 2.13 -3.16 -0.11
C GLU A 989 1.12 -3.97 -0.93
N VAL A 990 0.01 -3.34 -1.30
CA VAL A 990 -1.02 -3.96 -2.16
C VAL A 990 -0.45 -4.29 -3.54
N ALA A 991 0.36 -3.39 -4.09
CA ALA A 991 0.97 -3.59 -5.40
C ALA A 991 1.99 -4.72 -5.41
N LEU A 992 2.84 -4.83 -4.39
CA LEU A 992 3.83 -5.90 -4.26
C LEU A 992 3.15 -7.26 -4.11
N GLU A 993 2.10 -7.34 -3.29
CA GLU A 993 1.32 -8.57 -3.16
C GLU A 993 0.66 -8.97 -4.48
N TRP A 994 0.04 -7.99 -5.16
CA TRP A 994 -0.57 -8.19 -6.47
C TRP A 994 0.46 -8.64 -7.52
N MET A 995 1.62 -7.97 -7.59
CA MET A 995 2.68 -8.27 -8.55
C MET A 995 3.20 -9.69 -8.36
N GLU A 996 3.48 -10.14 -7.13
CA GLU A 996 3.92 -11.53 -6.89
C GLU A 996 2.86 -12.54 -7.36
N GLY A 997 1.57 -12.24 -7.20
CA GLY A 997 0.48 -13.04 -7.73
C GLY A 997 0.50 -13.12 -9.26
N VAL A 998 0.76 -12.00 -9.95
CA VAL A 998 0.87 -11.93 -11.41
C VAL A 998 2.11 -12.67 -11.92
N LEU A 999 3.27 -12.47 -11.29
CA LEU A 999 4.53 -13.13 -11.66
C LEU A 999 4.46 -14.65 -11.47
N GLY A 1000 3.77 -15.12 -10.43
CA GLY A 1000 3.50 -16.55 -10.24
C GLY A 1000 2.82 -17.16 -11.47
N VAL A 1001 1.76 -16.52 -11.98
CA VAL A 1001 1.04 -16.99 -13.18
C VAL A 1001 1.94 -17.02 -14.42
N LEU A 1002 2.81 -16.01 -14.61
CA LEU A 1002 3.71 -15.94 -15.77
C LEU A 1002 4.80 -17.00 -15.75
N VAL A 1003 5.37 -17.28 -14.58
CA VAL A 1003 6.41 -18.31 -14.42
C VAL A 1003 5.81 -19.70 -14.65
N ASP A 1004 4.56 -19.93 -14.23
CA ASP A 1004 3.84 -21.17 -14.50
C ASP A 1004 3.52 -21.34 -16.01
N GLU A 1005 3.14 -20.27 -16.72
CA GLU A 1005 2.93 -20.30 -18.17
C GLU A 1005 4.22 -20.62 -18.94
N ALA A 1006 5.37 -20.05 -18.55
CA ALA A 1006 6.65 -20.26 -19.23
C ALA A 1006 7.24 -21.68 -19.05
N ARG A 1007 6.81 -22.41 -18.02
CA ARG A 1007 7.26 -23.78 -17.71
C ARG A 1007 6.39 -24.87 -18.34
N THR A 1008 5.29 -24.50 -19.00
CA THR A 1008 4.41 -25.44 -19.69
C THR A 1008 4.85 -25.55 -21.17
N PRO A 1009 5.37 -26.69 -21.65
CA PRO A 1009 5.71 -26.83 -23.07
C PRO A 1009 4.44 -26.79 -23.92
N ALA A 1010 4.50 -26.08 -25.04
CA ALA A 1010 3.45 -26.08 -26.08
C ALA A 1010 3.17 -27.46 -26.66
#